data_AF-A0A182S7J7-F1
#
_entry.id   AF-A0A182S7J7-F1
#
_cell.length_a   1.000
_cell.length_b   1.000
_cell.length_c   1.000
_cell.angle_alpha   90.00
_cell.angle_beta   90.00
_cell.angle_gamma   90.00
#
_symmetry.space_group_name_H-M   'P 1'
#
loop_
_entity.id
_entity.type
_entity.pdbx_description
1 polymer ?
#
loop_
_entity_poly.entity_id
_entity_poly.type
_entity_poly.pdbx_seq_one_letter_code
_entity_poly.pdbx_strand_id
1 'polypeptide(L)'
;MRFTTVAFALIVFIVVFSIFVANLANLIGIDKQLSNRLDAASNDGQQRHHKQLKLDDQHNHLMWFLQVSDIHISMYLDPARVPQLIEFCNRTVDIISPSVVLASGDLTDAKTSNFLGSQQHEQEWRWYHEVLRDTNVLNKTVWLDIRGNHDNFNVPALQARQDLFTNYSAQGKYHTRSYMQQLVAGGERYTFIAVDACLDPGPKRPFNFVGMLSRNETQHLINLAERSRELETNYTIWFGHYPTSCILTPGLGTGGIRNLIGRYREAYAYLSGHFHTLGGAVPRMYTLQEEGFLELELGDWMRNRRYRLAAFDHGLFSFVDVHHNQWPVVLVTNPKDALFNIPGKEDLQSIKDSTHIRMLIFSPAKIVECQAKIDGAGWQDCKRASHQLFVVPWEPSRYKRGLHKLLIYVLDADGRSRVVEQQFTLDGSRLQFDFLAKLVLMYDTNKVFQTFFSVALIIYLVPLCVFRIWHTLVRRGTLTRPRLRTMCCGGWIRKMWILSTVDRLMFPIVGYCLYLTCGPWSIGEVIDGHMGVVFVWGIFVNNAFLPGTLTYLYGFFQLMLCQLPLTIIFANNVVRRYNPRYRPVKYQQDRLAMYIGAEVINVEKVRNDDSKLEITLELLMQWYDAFLHWNKRTSGNIETINVAEQDLWTPTFAAKSFHKSPRIQSTKQCSRVKCHLSYDGEVIYTVLCTFKVDCYTEPRYWAFDTKICTLRIYSVEYDTNQLSLFHFQRRLSYPSYPLLPYKITSFQMATVNSTMSPEFRMDIVIERLIGSHLVVFLVLIVILCLLNLFSLWFNINSSARTITAVLGTVMQSMFLVILYWYGIVKMKPVIPLAHLLLGSFAFGAIACGWTYFVRGQISTRKRFTTCPRTVAQVIGFLRKNRPLASFLSIGYLNGTSTEGKLANDWEDTRVQQNTPTAVDNERQQDDDMTSSGNEECDVVHWQEVVQPLDRILFCALLTAYLLMFIVYVC
;
A
#
# COMPACT_ATOMS: atom_id res chain seq x y z
N MET A 1 17.41 24.07 12.88
CA MET A 1 16.44 23.04 12.46
C MET A 1 17.12 22.09 11.48
N ARG A 2 17.22 20.81 11.81
CA ARG A 2 17.85 19.79 10.93
C ARG A 2 16.78 19.25 9.99
N PHE A 3 16.67 19.81 8.79
CA PHE A 3 15.91 19.15 7.72
C PHE A 3 16.61 17.83 7.41
N THR A 4 15.97 16.71 7.80
CA THR A 4 16.50 15.39 7.51
C THR A 4 16.42 15.17 6.00
N THR A 5 17.38 14.44 5.43
CA THR A 5 17.39 14.04 4.02
C THR A 5 16.08 13.34 3.60
N VAL A 6 15.41 12.68 4.56
CA VAL A 6 14.09 12.10 4.40
C VAL A 6 13.02 13.18 4.25
N ALA A 7 13.04 14.24 5.06
CA ALA A 7 12.13 15.37 4.89
C ALA A 7 12.33 16.06 3.53
N PHE A 8 13.57 16.22 3.05
CA PHE A 8 13.83 16.78 1.73
C PHE A 8 13.33 15.86 0.60
N ALA A 9 13.60 14.55 0.66
CA ALA A 9 13.11 13.59 -0.33
C ALA A 9 11.57 13.47 -0.31
N LEU A 10 10.96 13.53 0.88
CA LEU A 10 9.51 13.51 1.06
C LEU A 10 8.88 14.83 0.57
N ILE A 11 9.53 15.98 0.78
CA ILE A 11 9.11 17.26 0.22
C ILE A 11 9.22 17.24 -1.30
N VAL A 12 10.32 16.75 -1.88
CA VAL A 12 10.46 16.63 -3.34
C VAL A 12 9.42 15.67 -3.90
N PHE A 13 9.19 14.51 -3.27
CA PHE A 13 8.13 13.58 -3.67
C PHE A 13 6.75 14.21 -3.54
N ILE A 14 6.44 14.90 -2.44
CA ILE A 14 5.17 15.59 -2.24
C ILE A 14 5.02 16.73 -3.24
N VAL A 15 6.07 17.47 -3.59
CA VAL A 15 6.01 18.55 -4.58
C VAL A 15 5.78 17.97 -5.96
N VAL A 16 6.53 16.94 -6.37
CA VAL A 16 6.36 16.28 -7.67
C VAL A 16 4.99 15.61 -7.77
N PHE A 17 4.56 14.91 -6.71
CA PHE A 17 3.25 14.28 -6.63
C PHE A 17 2.13 15.31 -6.58
N SER A 18 2.30 16.43 -5.84
CA SER A 18 1.34 17.52 -5.81
C SER A 18 1.25 18.25 -7.14
N ILE A 19 2.37 18.43 -7.87
CA ILE A 19 2.37 18.99 -9.22
C ILE A 19 1.64 18.02 -10.17
N PHE A 20 1.93 16.72 -10.10
CA PHE A 20 1.24 15.70 -10.88
C PHE A 20 -0.26 15.68 -10.58
N VAL A 21 -0.65 15.67 -9.30
CA VAL A 21 -2.05 15.69 -8.85
C VAL A 21 -2.73 17.01 -9.21
N ALA A 22 -2.07 18.16 -9.10
CA ALA A 22 -2.61 19.45 -9.51
C ALA A 22 -2.83 19.51 -11.02
N ASN A 23 -1.89 18.97 -11.79
CA ASN A 23 -2.00 18.84 -13.24
C ASN A 23 -3.14 17.88 -13.66
N LEU A 24 -3.30 16.78 -12.92
CA LEU A 24 -4.39 15.81 -13.11
C LEU A 24 -5.75 16.40 -12.74
N ALA A 25 -5.81 17.13 -11.63
CA ALA A 25 -7.02 17.80 -11.14
C ALA A 25 -7.44 18.93 -12.08
N ASN A 26 -6.48 19.68 -12.65
CA ASN A 26 -6.77 20.64 -13.71
C ASN A 26 -7.42 19.95 -14.91
N LEU A 27 -6.87 18.83 -15.40
CA LEU A 27 -7.44 18.09 -16.54
C LEU A 27 -8.91 17.65 -16.33
N ILE A 28 -9.24 17.28 -15.09
CA ILE A 28 -10.61 16.90 -14.69
C ILE A 28 -11.53 18.13 -14.59
N GLY A 29 -10.98 19.29 -14.20
CA GLY A 29 -11.72 20.55 -14.02
C GLY A 29 -11.87 21.43 -15.27
N ILE A 30 -11.17 21.12 -16.37
CA ILE A 30 -11.13 21.97 -17.58
C ILE A 30 -12.54 22.25 -18.13
N ASP A 31 -13.42 21.25 -18.25
CA ASP A 31 -14.74 21.46 -18.86
C ASP A 31 -15.55 22.54 -18.11
N LYS A 32 -15.40 22.60 -16.78
CA LYS A 32 -16.08 23.57 -15.90
C LYS A 32 -15.41 24.94 -15.96
N GLN A 33 -14.08 25.01 -15.99
CA GLN A 33 -13.35 26.28 -16.13
C GLN A 33 -13.50 26.89 -17.53
N LEU A 34 -13.51 26.06 -18.57
CA LEU A 34 -13.74 26.47 -19.96
C LEU A 34 -15.17 26.96 -20.15
N SER A 35 -16.18 26.28 -19.58
CA SER A 35 -17.56 26.79 -19.57
C SER A 35 -17.60 28.19 -18.96
N ASN A 36 -17.08 28.36 -17.74
CA ASN A 36 -17.09 29.65 -17.06
C ASN A 36 -16.35 30.76 -17.85
N ARG A 37 -15.24 30.44 -18.53
CA ARG A 37 -14.50 31.40 -19.37
C ARG A 37 -15.25 31.77 -20.64
N LEU A 38 -15.84 30.79 -21.32
CA LEU A 38 -16.61 31.03 -22.55
C LEU A 38 -17.94 31.72 -22.26
N ASP A 39 -18.59 31.41 -21.13
CA ASP A 39 -19.80 32.09 -20.65
C ASP A 39 -19.48 33.56 -20.29
N ALA A 40 -18.32 33.82 -19.67
CA ALA A 40 -17.83 35.17 -19.43
C ALA A 40 -17.51 35.93 -20.73
N ALA A 41 -16.87 35.27 -21.70
CA ALA A 41 -16.56 35.87 -23.01
C ALA A 41 -17.81 36.10 -23.89
N SER A 42 -18.87 35.29 -23.71
CA SER A 42 -20.17 35.51 -24.35
C SER A 42 -20.90 36.72 -23.77
N ASN A 43 -20.65 37.07 -22.50
CA ASN A 43 -21.22 38.26 -21.86
C ASN A 43 -20.42 39.54 -22.18
N ASP A 44 -19.15 39.41 -22.56
CA ASP A 44 -18.25 40.54 -22.87
C ASP A 44 -18.26 40.88 -24.39
N GLY A 45 -19.39 41.41 -24.87
CA GLY A 45 -19.38 42.56 -25.78
C GLY A 45 -18.68 42.50 -27.15
N GLN A 46 -18.64 41.37 -27.87
CA GLN A 46 -18.45 41.39 -29.34
C GLN A 46 -19.47 40.50 -30.05
N GLN A 47 -20.73 40.94 -30.02
CA GLN A 47 -21.77 40.50 -30.96
C GLN A 47 -21.38 40.93 -32.38
N ARG A 48 -20.66 40.09 -33.11
CA ARG A 48 -21.09 39.89 -34.51
C ARG A 48 -22.44 39.20 -34.39
N HIS A 49 -23.49 39.81 -34.93
CA HIS A 49 -24.75 39.14 -35.17
C HIS A 49 -24.43 37.81 -35.88
N HIS A 50 -24.47 36.68 -35.18
CA HIS A 50 -24.70 35.42 -35.87
C HIS A 50 -25.98 35.67 -36.67
N LYS A 51 -25.89 35.57 -37.99
CA LYS A 51 -27.08 35.57 -38.84
C LYS A 51 -27.96 34.48 -38.24
N GLN A 52 -29.08 34.84 -37.64
CA GLN A 52 -29.91 33.88 -36.90
C GLN A 52 -30.55 32.97 -37.95
N LEU A 53 -29.90 31.84 -38.21
CA LEU A 53 -30.32 30.88 -39.21
C LEU A 53 -31.42 30.02 -38.58
N LYS A 54 -32.59 30.02 -39.19
CA LYS A 54 -33.73 29.28 -38.66
C LYS A 54 -33.64 27.82 -39.10
N LEU A 55 -33.47 26.91 -38.13
CA LEU A 55 -33.49 25.47 -38.36
C LEU A 55 -34.93 24.98 -38.63
N ASP A 56 -35.29 24.88 -39.90
CA ASP A 56 -36.59 24.44 -40.40
C ASP A 56 -36.52 23.12 -41.19
N ASP A 57 -37.44 22.86 -42.11
CA ASP A 57 -37.45 21.67 -42.97
C ASP A 57 -36.71 21.85 -44.30
N GLN A 58 -36.06 23.00 -44.53
CA GLN A 58 -35.39 23.33 -45.80
C GLN A 58 -33.95 22.79 -45.86
N HIS A 59 -33.42 22.64 -47.07
CA HIS A 59 -32.08 22.08 -47.34
C HIS A 59 -30.97 23.14 -47.53
N ASN A 60 -31.25 24.41 -47.22
CA ASN A 60 -30.25 25.49 -47.25
C ASN A 60 -29.24 25.38 -46.10
N HIS A 61 -28.12 26.11 -46.21
CA HIS A 61 -27.06 26.19 -45.19
C HIS A 61 -26.54 24.83 -44.69
N LEU A 62 -26.49 23.85 -45.59
CA LEU A 62 -26.11 22.47 -45.30
C LEU A 62 -24.97 22.03 -46.22
N MET A 63 -23.91 21.47 -45.62
CA MET A 63 -22.80 20.80 -46.31
C MET A 63 -22.34 19.60 -45.50
N TRP A 64 -21.96 18.51 -46.16
CA TRP A 64 -21.30 17.37 -45.52
C TRP A 64 -20.06 16.92 -46.28
N PHE A 65 -19.15 16.32 -45.53
CA PHE A 65 -17.87 15.85 -46.02
C PHE A 65 -17.45 14.56 -45.34
N LEU A 66 -16.48 13.87 -45.95
CA LEU A 66 -15.89 12.66 -45.38
C LEU A 66 -14.45 12.90 -44.94
N GLN A 67 -14.01 12.16 -43.95
CA GLN A 67 -12.60 12.00 -43.60
C GLN A 67 -12.24 10.51 -43.57
N VAL A 68 -11.11 10.17 -44.16
CA VAL A 68 -10.43 8.88 -44.03
C VAL A 68 -8.99 9.14 -43.57
N SER A 69 -8.44 8.27 -42.73
CA SER A 69 -7.09 8.45 -42.18
C SER A 69 -6.36 7.13 -42.10
N ASP A 70 -5.03 7.18 -42.13
CA ASP A 70 -4.17 6.02 -41.89
C ASP A 70 -4.53 4.85 -42.82
N ILE A 71 -4.50 5.15 -44.12
CA ILE A 71 -4.86 4.23 -45.20
C ILE A 71 -3.88 3.05 -45.24
N HIS A 72 -2.59 3.34 -45.08
CA HIS A 72 -1.48 2.40 -45.05
C HIS A 72 -1.55 1.37 -46.20
N ILE A 73 -1.64 1.83 -47.45
CA ILE A 73 -1.47 0.94 -48.59
C ILE A 73 -0.11 0.25 -48.46
N SER A 74 -0.11 -1.09 -48.46
CA SER A 74 1.06 -1.89 -48.14
C SER A 74 1.30 -2.97 -49.17
N MET A 75 2.56 -3.15 -49.58
CA MET A 75 2.99 -4.29 -50.40
C MET A 75 3.02 -5.61 -49.61
N TYR A 76 3.16 -5.53 -48.29
CA TYR A 76 3.46 -6.70 -47.46
C TYR A 76 2.33 -7.08 -46.51
N LEU A 77 1.42 -6.15 -46.22
CA LEU A 77 0.36 -6.33 -45.22
C LEU A 77 -1.02 -6.15 -45.81
N ASP A 78 -1.90 -7.12 -45.52
CA ASP A 78 -3.33 -7.07 -45.76
C ASP A 78 -3.70 -6.64 -47.20
N PRO A 79 -3.76 -7.59 -48.15
CA PRO A 79 -4.06 -7.30 -49.54
C PRO A 79 -5.47 -6.74 -49.76
N ALA A 80 -6.36 -6.77 -48.75
CA ALA A 80 -7.72 -6.23 -48.87
C ALA A 80 -7.78 -4.70 -48.77
N ARG A 81 -6.71 -4.02 -48.32
CA ARG A 81 -6.69 -2.56 -48.14
C ARG A 81 -7.01 -1.78 -49.42
N VAL A 82 -6.35 -2.15 -50.53
CA VAL A 82 -6.54 -1.49 -51.83
C VAL A 82 -7.93 -1.77 -52.42
N PRO A 83 -8.40 -3.03 -52.55
CA PRO A 83 -9.75 -3.31 -53.04
C PRO A 83 -10.86 -2.64 -52.22
N GLN A 84 -10.72 -2.57 -50.90
CA GLN A 84 -11.73 -1.93 -50.04
C GLN A 84 -11.69 -0.40 -50.16
N LEU A 85 -10.52 0.20 -50.40
CA LEU A 85 -10.42 1.63 -50.71
C LEU A 85 -11.07 1.94 -52.08
N ILE A 86 -10.91 1.06 -53.06
CA ILE A 86 -11.65 1.14 -54.35
C ILE A 86 -13.16 1.09 -54.09
N GLU A 87 -13.64 0.16 -53.26
CA GLU A 87 -15.06 0.09 -52.89
C GLU A 87 -15.51 1.37 -52.17
N PHE A 88 -14.72 1.91 -51.25
CA PHE A 88 -15.02 3.20 -50.61
C PHE A 88 -15.21 4.32 -51.63
N CYS A 89 -14.30 4.46 -52.58
CA CYS A 89 -14.38 5.49 -53.62
C CYS A 89 -15.51 5.27 -54.63
N ASN A 90 -15.85 4.02 -54.98
CA ASN A 90 -16.89 3.71 -55.97
C ASN A 90 -18.29 3.52 -55.39
N ARG A 91 -18.40 3.26 -54.09
CA ARG A 91 -19.68 2.96 -53.44
C ARG A 91 -20.00 3.99 -52.38
N THR A 92 -19.12 4.15 -51.39
CA THR A 92 -19.38 5.04 -50.26
C THR A 92 -19.39 6.51 -50.69
N VAL A 93 -18.38 6.96 -51.45
CA VAL A 93 -18.31 8.33 -51.96
C VAL A 93 -19.45 8.61 -52.94
N ASP A 94 -19.81 7.66 -53.80
CA ASP A 94 -20.91 7.82 -54.77
C ASP A 94 -22.27 7.96 -54.07
N ILE A 95 -22.56 7.10 -53.09
CA ILE A 95 -23.82 7.12 -52.33
C ILE A 95 -23.93 8.37 -51.45
N ILE A 96 -22.85 8.73 -50.75
CA ILE A 96 -22.85 9.88 -49.83
C ILE A 96 -22.78 11.20 -50.61
N SER A 97 -22.12 11.21 -51.77
CA SER A 97 -21.89 12.40 -52.58
C SER A 97 -21.38 13.61 -51.76
N PRO A 98 -20.25 13.47 -51.02
CA PRO A 98 -19.74 14.53 -50.16
C PRO A 98 -19.14 15.70 -50.96
N SER A 99 -19.18 16.91 -50.39
CA SER A 99 -18.54 18.08 -51.01
C SER A 99 -17.01 18.01 -51.00
N VAL A 100 -16.43 17.35 -50.00
CA VAL A 100 -14.98 17.11 -49.90
C VAL A 100 -14.71 15.78 -49.20
N VAL A 101 -13.58 15.16 -49.52
CA VAL A 101 -13.01 14.03 -48.79
C VAL A 101 -11.62 14.42 -48.31
N LEU A 102 -11.39 14.30 -47.00
CA LEU A 102 -10.10 14.54 -46.37
C LEU A 102 -9.38 13.20 -46.17
N ALA A 103 -8.18 13.06 -46.72
CA ALA A 103 -7.28 11.93 -46.47
C ALA A 103 -6.14 12.40 -45.55
N SER A 104 -6.29 12.19 -44.24
CA SER A 104 -5.51 12.86 -43.19
C SER A 104 -4.19 12.15 -42.83
N GLY A 105 -3.44 11.65 -43.81
CA GLY A 105 -2.10 11.09 -43.59
C GLY A 105 -2.00 9.56 -43.61
N ASP A 106 -0.75 9.11 -43.59
CA ASP A 106 -0.31 7.71 -43.73
C ASP A 106 -1.04 7.01 -44.88
N LEU A 107 -0.88 7.60 -46.07
CA LEU A 107 -1.48 7.10 -47.31
C LEU A 107 -0.86 5.73 -47.68
N THR A 108 0.44 5.60 -47.45
CA THR A 108 1.25 4.39 -47.68
C THR A 108 1.80 3.82 -46.37
N ASP A 109 2.23 2.56 -46.36
CA ASP A 109 2.73 1.89 -45.16
C ASP A 109 4.24 2.05 -44.97
N ALA A 110 5.02 2.09 -46.07
CA ALA A 110 6.46 2.37 -46.06
C ALA A 110 7.29 1.52 -45.08
N LYS A 111 6.83 0.29 -44.78
CA LYS A 111 7.53 -0.70 -43.94
C LYS A 111 8.29 -1.69 -44.81
N THR A 112 9.42 -2.18 -44.32
CA THR A 112 10.13 -3.30 -44.96
C THR A 112 9.41 -4.63 -44.70
N SER A 113 9.70 -5.65 -45.52
CA SER A 113 9.08 -6.98 -45.42
C SER A 113 9.28 -7.68 -44.06
N ASN A 114 10.37 -7.37 -43.35
CA ASN A 114 10.65 -7.87 -42.00
C ASN A 114 10.07 -6.99 -40.86
N PHE A 115 9.37 -5.90 -41.20
CA PHE A 115 8.72 -4.96 -40.28
C PHE A 115 9.62 -4.20 -39.30
N LEU A 116 10.94 -4.41 -39.34
CA LEU A 116 11.93 -3.74 -38.49
C LEU A 116 12.40 -2.40 -39.06
N GLY A 117 12.42 -2.27 -40.38
CA GLY A 117 12.85 -1.06 -41.10
C GLY A 117 11.69 -0.26 -41.69
N SER A 118 12.05 0.86 -42.32
CA SER A 118 11.12 1.71 -43.05
C SER A 118 11.81 2.38 -44.23
N GLN A 119 11.13 2.42 -45.37
CA GLN A 119 11.56 3.11 -46.59
C GLN A 119 10.35 3.38 -47.49
N GLN A 120 10.45 4.36 -48.37
CA GLN A 120 9.43 4.58 -49.40
C GLN A 120 9.45 3.46 -50.45
N HIS A 121 8.27 2.94 -50.78
CA HIS A 121 8.09 1.95 -51.85
C HIS A 121 7.22 2.52 -52.96
N GLU A 122 7.79 2.65 -54.16
CA GLU A 122 7.10 3.26 -55.29
C GLU A 122 5.80 2.53 -55.68
N GLN A 123 5.75 1.21 -55.50
CA GLN A 123 4.56 0.43 -55.82
C GLN A 123 3.35 0.77 -54.93
N GLU A 124 3.55 1.09 -53.64
CA GLU A 124 2.45 1.50 -52.74
C GLU A 124 1.84 2.82 -53.20
N TRP A 125 2.68 3.77 -53.59
CA TRP A 125 2.27 5.06 -54.14
C TRP A 125 1.60 4.93 -55.51
N ARG A 126 2.07 4.02 -56.37
CA ARG A 126 1.40 3.71 -57.64
C ARG A 126 -0.01 3.18 -57.39
N TRP A 127 -0.19 2.24 -56.48
CA TRP A 127 -1.53 1.74 -56.14
C TRP A 127 -2.43 2.83 -55.58
N TYR A 128 -1.93 3.70 -54.69
CA TYR A 128 -2.71 4.85 -54.21
C TYR A 128 -3.18 5.75 -55.37
N HIS A 129 -2.26 6.11 -56.25
CA HIS A 129 -2.54 6.94 -57.41
C HIS A 129 -3.53 6.28 -58.40
N GLU A 130 -3.34 4.98 -58.67
CA GLU A 130 -4.21 4.18 -59.51
C GLU A 130 -5.61 4.08 -58.94
N VAL A 131 -5.78 3.90 -57.62
CA VAL A 131 -7.10 3.91 -56.98
C VAL A 131 -7.82 5.23 -57.28
N LEU A 132 -7.19 6.38 -57.02
CA LEU A 132 -7.84 7.68 -57.24
C LEU A 132 -8.20 7.92 -58.72
N ARG A 133 -7.32 7.49 -59.63
CA ARG A 133 -7.51 7.61 -61.08
C ARG A 133 -8.62 6.69 -61.59
N ASP A 134 -8.55 5.40 -61.25
CA ASP A 134 -9.40 4.35 -61.82
C ASP A 134 -10.83 4.41 -61.24
N THR A 135 -11.00 4.86 -60.00
CA THR A 135 -12.34 5.15 -59.45
C THR A 135 -12.88 6.51 -59.88
N ASN A 136 -12.08 7.30 -60.62
CA ASN A 136 -12.40 8.65 -61.07
C ASN A 136 -12.84 9.59 -59.93
N VAL A 137 -12.35 9.37 -58.70
CA VAL A 137 -12.90 10.01 -57.49
C VAL A 137 -12.61 11.52 -57.47
N LEU A 138 -11.50 11.93 -58.08
CA LEU A 138 -11.08 13.33 -58.20
C LEU A 138 -12.06 14.19 -59.01
N ASN A 139 -12.86 13.58 -59.89
CA ASN A 139 -13.91 14.26 -60.64
C ASN A 139 -15.28 14.19 -59.94
N LYS A 140 -15.43 13.31 -58.94
CA LYS A 140 -16.68 13.13 -58.18
C LYS A 140 -16.76 14.07 -56.98
N THR A 141 -15.63 14.37 -56.35
CA THR A 141 -15.54 15.20 -55.15
C THR A 141 -14.15 15.82 -55.03
N VAL A 142 -14.02 16.87 -54.22
CA VAL A 142 -12.72 17.47 -53.93
C VAL A 142 -11.97 16.55 -52.96
N TRP A 143 -10.83 16.00 -53.40
CA TRP A 143 -10.00 15.11 -52.60
C TRP A 143 -8.78 15.85 -52.03
N LEU A 144 -8.73 16.01 -50.72
CA LEU A 144 -7.66 16.73 -50.03
C LEU A 144 -6.81 15.75 -49.22
N ASP A 145 -5.64 15.40 -49.74
CA ASP A 145 -4.69 14.52 -49.05
C ASP A 145 -3.49 15.26 -48.47
N ILE A 146 -3.04 14.79 -47.31
CA ILE A 146 -1.83 15.26 -46.65
C ILE A 146 -0.97 14.06 -46.29
N ARG A 147 0.35 14.23 -46.25
CA ARG A 147 1.29 13.17 -45.85
C ARG A 147 1.24 12.90 -44.34
N GLY A 148 1.43 11.65 -43.96
CA GLY A 148 1.74 11.24 -42.59
C GLY A 148 3.19 10.83 -42.40
N ASN A 149 3.53 10.34 -41.22
CA ASN A 149 4.92 9.98 -40.93
C ASN A 149 5.42 8.79 -41.74
N HIS A 150 4.52 7.89 -42.15
CA HIS A 150 4.86 6.76 -43.02
C HIS A 150 5.21 7.22 -44.43
N ASP A 151 4.47 8.20 -44.94
CA ASP A 151 4.72 8.82 -46.24
C ASP A 151 6.04 9.62 -46.29
N ASN A 152 6.67 9.83 -45.13
CA ASN A 152 7.91 10.59 -44.95
C ASN A 152 9.06 9.76 -44.34
N PHE A 153 8.96 8.42 -44.31
CA PHE A 153 10.07 7.59 -43.85
C PHE A 153 11.20 7.54 -44.89
N ASN A 154 12.43 7.76 -44.43
CA ASN A 154 13.65 7.67 -45.23
C ASN A 154 13.67 8.65 -46.42
N VAL A 155 13.19 9.87 -46.19
CA VAL A 155 13.15 10.94 -47.19
C VAL A 155 14.22 11.99 -46.83
N PRO A 156 15.28 12.15 -47.63
CA PRO A 156 16.43 13.00 -47.26
C PRO A 156 16.19 14.51 -47.39
N ALA A 157 15.18 14.92 -48.16
CA ALA A 157 14.72 16.30 -48.30
C ALA A 157 13.36 16.31 -49.03
N LEU A 158 12.57 17.38 -48.85
CA LEU A 158 11.39 17.64 -49.68
C LEU A 158 11.77 17.72 -51.16
N GLN A 159 10.90 17.21 -52.05
CA GLN A 159 11.11 17.15 -53.51
C GLN A 159 12.32 16.31 -53.95
N ALA A 160 13.00 15.60 -53.04
CA ALA A 160 13.99 14.59 -53.41
C ALA A 160 13.31 13.45 -54.19
N ARG A 161 14.09 12.62 -54.89
CA ARG A 161 13.55 11.45 -55.64
C ARG A 161 12.70 10.53 -54.76
N GLN A 162 13.05 10.43 -53.48
CA GLN A 162 12.35 9.61 -52.49
C GLN A 162 11.08 10.26 -51.94
N ASP A 163 10.84 11.57 -52.17
CA ASP A 163 9.60 12.26 -51.80
C ASP A 163 8.48 11.89 -52.80
N LEU A 164 7.92 10.69 -52.61
CA LEU A 164 6.92 10.14 -53.52
C LEU A 164 5.54 10.77 -53.34
N PHE A 165 5.27 11.43 -52.20
CA PHE A 165 4.04 12.18 -51.99
C PHE A 165 3.87 13.26 -53.06
N THR A 166 4.89 14.08 -53.31
CA THR A 166 4.83 15.15 -54.32
C THR A 166 4.57 14.63 -55.74
N ASN A 167 4.91 13.38 -56.03
CA ASN A 167 4.75 12.80 -57.36
C ASN A 167 3.40 12.09 -57.57
N TYR A 168 2.90 11.40 -56.53
CA TYR A 168 1.77 10.46 -56.67
C TYR A 168 0.48 10.93 -55.99
N SER A 169 0.55 11.77 -54.96
CA SER A 169 -0.65 12.22 -54.24
C SER A 169 -1.46 13.24 -55.05
N ALA A 170 -2.71 13.48 -54.63
CA ALA A 170 -3.61 14.40 -55.33
C ALA A 170 -3.15 15.86 -55.15
N GLN A 171 -2.79 16.24 -53.92
CA GLN A 171 -2.44 17.61 -53.55
C GLN A 171 -0.93 17.87 -53.56
N GLY A 172 -0.10 16.84 -53.37
CA GLY A 172 1.36 16.95 -53.29
C GLY A 172 2.02 17.55 -54.54
N LYS A 173 1.37 17.42 -55.70
CA LYS A 173 1.83 18.01 -56.97
C LYS A 173 1.76 19.54 -56.98
N TYR A 174 0.81 20.10 -56.23
CA TYR A 174 0.55 21.54 -56.17
C TYR A 174 1.10 22.16 -54.89
N HIS A 175 1.20 21.36 -53.82
CA HIS A 175 1.55 21.81 -52.49
C HIS A 175 2.59 20.88 -51.87
N THR A 176 3.79 21.40 -51.62
CA THR A 176 4.87 20.62 -51.02
C THR A 176 4.71 20.43 -49.51
N ARG A 177 4.00 21.35 -48.84
CA ARG A 177 3.73 21.41 -47.39
C ARG A 177 2.27 21.83 -47.16
N SER A 178 1.97 22.35 -45.96
CA SER A 178 0.66 22.89 -45.56
C SER A 178 0.03 23.82 -46.60
N TYR A 179 -1.27 23.67 -46.82
CA TYR A 179 -2.05 24.42 -47.80
C TYR A 179 -3.48 24.68 -47.31
N MET A 180 -4.24 25.49 -48.06
CA MET A 180 -5.67 25.72 -47.78
C MET A 180 -6.51 25.49 -49.04
N GLN A 181 -7.73 24.99 -48.87
CA GLN A 181 -8.75 24.90 -49.91
C GLN A 181 -10.04 25.56 -49.43
N GLN A 182 -10.67 26.36 -50.28
CA GLN A 182 -12.00 26.93 -50.02
C GLN A 182 -13.07 26.30 -50.89
N LEU A 183 -14.26 26.16 -50.32
CA LEU A 183 -15.46 25.64 -50.96
C LEU A 183 -16.67 26.49 -50.58
N VAL A 184 -17.61 26.65 -51.50
CA VAL A 184 -18.89 27.32 -51.24
C VAL A 184 -19.99 26.27 -51.42
N ALA A 185 -20.78 26.05 -50.37
CA ALA A 185 -21.85 25.07 -50.36
C ALA A 185 -23.01 25.59 -49.49
N GLY A 186 -24.26 25.35 -49.89
CA GLY A 186 -25.43 25.77 -49.11
C GLY A 186 -25.54 27.29 -48.86
N GLY A 187 -24.82 28.12 -49.61
CA GLY A 187 -24.77 29.58 -49.42
C GLY A 187 -23.71 30.06 -48.41
N GLU A 188 -22.90 29.15 -47.86
CA GLU A 188 -21.83 29.44 -46.90
C GLU A 188 -20.45 29.09 -47.47
N ARG A 189 -19.41 29.73 -46.94
CA ARG A 189 -18.02 29.50 -47.34
C ARG A 189 -17.27 28.70 -46.28
N TYR A 190 -16.64 27.62 -46.70
CA TYR A 190 -15.87 26.70 -45.86
C TYR A 190 -14.40 26.70 -46.28
N THR A 191 -13.50 26.81 -45.31
CA THR A 191 -12.05 26.63 -45.53
C THR A 191 -11.56 25.35 -44.86
N PHE A 192 -10.75 24.60 -45.60
CA PHE A 192 -10.00 23.46 -45.07
C PHE A 192 -8.51 23.81 -45.07
N ILE A 193 -7.87 23.79 -43.91
CA ILE A 193 -6.43 24.06 -43.75
C ILE A 193 -5.72 22.75 -43.44
N ALA A 194 -4.86 22.30 -44.36
CA ALA A 194 -4.03 21.11 -44.21
C ALA A 194 -2.73 21.47 -43.47
N VAL A 195 -2.41 20.71 -42.42
CA VAL A 195 -1.22 20.89 -41.58
C VAL A 195 -0.24 19.75 -41.80
N ASP A 196 0.84 20.05 -42.53
CA ASP A 196 1.96 19.14 -42.70
C ASP A 196 3.01 19.36 -41.61
N ALA A 197 3.00 18.51 -40.58
CA ALA A 197 3.98 18.52 -39.49
C ALA A 197 5.07 17.44 -39.64
N CYS A 198 5.24 16.85 -40.84
CA CYS A 198 6.31 15.87 -41.05
C CYS A 198 7.70 16.52 -40.92
N LEU A 199 8.65 15.75 -40.40
CA LEU A 199 10.04 16.19 -40.25
C LEU A 199 10.72 16.37 -41.62
N ASP A 200 11.55 17.39 -41.75
CA ASP A 200 12.43 17.58 -42.91
C ASP A 200 13.87 17.75 -42.42
N PRO A 201 14.77 16.78 -42.67
CA PRO A 201 14.55 15.53 -43.41
C PRO A 201 13.75 14.48 -42.62
N GLY A 202 13.18 13.49 -43.32
CA GLY A 202 12.36 12.42 -42.77
C GLY A 202 13.17 11.15 -42.39
N PRO A 203 13.54 10.95 -41.10
CA PRO A 203 14.29 9.78 -40.65
C PRO A 203 13.55 8.45 -40.79
N LYS A 204 14.30 7.35 -40.70
CA LYS A 204 13.70 6.02 -40.52
C LYS A 204 13.03 5.89 -39.15
N ARG A 205 12.18 4.88 -39.00
CA ARG A 205 11.65 4.44 -37.71
C ARG A 205 12.80 4.12 -36.75
N PRO A 206 12.65 4.40 -35.43
CA PRO A 206 11.45 4.88 -34.76
C PRO A 206 11.37 6.42 -34.61
N PHE A 207 12.22 7.20 -35.30
CA PHE A 207 12.43 8.61 -34.94
C PHE A 207 11.40 9.62 -35.48
N ASN A 208 10.50 9.17 -36.36
CA ASN A 208 9.56 10.04 -37.10
C ASN A 208 8.13 10.09 -36.50
N PHE A 209 7.93 9.57 -35.28
CA PHE A 209 6.61 9.48 -34.63
C PHE A 209 6.08 10.81 -34.07
N VAL A 210 6.92 11.83 -33.92
CA VAL A 210 6.50 13.15 -33.42
C VAL A 210 6.75 14.15 -34.53
N GLY A 211 5.71 14.91 -34.86
CA GLY A 211 5.77 15.94 -35.88
C GLY A 211 6.41 17.23 -35.37
N MET A 212 6.84 18.08 -36.29
CA MET A 212 7.32 19.42 -35.99
C MET A 212 6.89 20.40 -37.07
N LEU A 213 6.57 21.63 -36.64
CA LEU A 213 6.47 22.79 -37.50
C LEU A 213 7.60 23.75 -37.15
N SER A 214 8.51 23.98 -38.08
CA SER A 214 9.53 25.02 -37.99
C SER A 214 8.89 26.42 -37.85
N ARG A 215 9.70 27.42 -37.50
CA ARG A 215 9.24 28.81 -37.41
C ARG A 215 8.66 29.32 -38.73
N ASN A 216 9.27 28.93 -39.86
CA ASN A 216 8.82 29.34 -41.19
C ASN A 216 7.48 28.69 -41.54
N GLU A 217 7.31 27.40 -41.26
CA GLU A 217 6.05 26.68 -41.50
C GLU A 217 4.93 27.18 -40.60
N THR A 218 5.26 27.50 -39.35
CA THR A 218 4.33 28.15 -38.42
C THR A 218 3.84 29.48 -38.97
N GLN A 219 4.75 30.33 -39.47
CA GLN A 219 4.39 31.61 -40.08
C GLN A 219 3.57 31.41 -41.35
N HIS A 220 3.87 30.39 -42.15
CA HIS A 220 3.08 30.04 -43.33
C HIS A 220 1.64 29.66 -42.96
N LEU A 221 1.44 28.85 -41.91
CA LEU A 221 0.10 28.53 -41.41
C LEU A 221 -0.66 29.76 -40.91
N ILE A 222 0.01 30.71 -40.24
CA ILE A 222 -0.59 32.00 -39.86
C ILE A 222 -1.06 32.73 -41.11
N ASN A 223 -0.23 32.82 -42.14
CA ASN A 223 -0.58 33.50 -43.39
C ASN A 223 -1.78 32.84 -44.08
N LEU A 224 -1.86 31.50 -44.09
CA LEU A 224 -3.02 30.77 -44.63
C LEU A 224 -4.30 31.07 -43.83
N ALA A 225 -4.20 31.11 -42.50
CA ALA A 225 -5.34 31.41 -41.64
C ALA A 225 -5.84 32.85 -41.78
N GLU A 226 -4.94 33.83 -41.86
CA GLU A 226 -5.32 35.23 -42.13
C GLU A 226 -5.91 35.40 -43.54
N ARG A 227 -5.31 34.77 -44.56
CA ARG A 227 -5.87 34.78 -45.92
C ARG A 227 -7.28 34.18 -45.97
N SER A 228 -7.54 33.13 -45.18
CA SER A 228 -8.88 32.56 -45.07
C SER A 228 -9.90 33.58 -44.51
N ARG A 229 -9.49 34.43 -43.57
CA ARG A 229 -10.32 35.49 -43.00
C ARG A 229 -10.54 36.64 -43.99
N GLU A 230 -9.51 37.04 -44.72
CA GLU A 230 -9.59 38.05 -45.79
C GLU A 230 -10.60 37.65 -46.87
N LEU A 231 -10.73 36.35 -47.13
CA LEU A 231 -11.69 35.78 -48.09
C LEU A 231 -13.09 35.54 -47.49
N GLU A 232 -13.39 36.09 -46.30
CA GLU A 232 -14.69 36.02 -45.63
C GLU A 232 -15.21 34.58 -45.42
N THR A 233 -14.35 33.68 -44.90
CA THR A 233 -14.80 32.33 -44.52
C THR A 233 -15.81 32.36 -43.38
N ASN A 234 -16.81 31.47 -43.41
CA ASN A 234 -17.75 31.27 -42.30
C ASN A 234 -17.22 30.22 -41.32
N TYR A 235 -16.66 29.12 -41.85
CA TYR A 235 -16.22 27.97 -41.08
C TYR A 235 -14.87 27.45 -41.57
N THR A 236 -14.00 27.10 -40.63
CA THR A 236 -12.67 26.57 -40.91
C THR A 236 -12.50 25.23 -40.20
N ILE A 237 -12.12 24.22 -40.97
CA ILE A 237 -11.68 22.91 -40.48
C ILE A 237 -10.18 22.82 -40.71
N TRP A 238 -9.44 22.54 -39.64
CA TRP A 238 -8.04 22.21 -39.73
C TRP A 238 -7.90 20.70 -39.77
N PHE A 239 -6.98 20.18 -40.56
CA PHE A 239 -6.70 18.75 -40.57
C PHE A 239 -5.23 18.47 -40.82
N GLY A 240 -4.74 17.34 -40.34
CA GLY A 240 -3.36 16.90 -40.50
C GLY A 240 -3.24 15.44 -40.11
N HIS A 241 -2.03 14.92 -40.09
CA HIS A 241 -1.79 13.56 -39.60
C HIS A 241 -1.66 13.55 -38.08
N TYR A 242 -0.63 14.20 -37.56
CA TYR A 242 -0.35 14.20 -36.12
C TYR A 242 -1.41 14.94 -35.30
N PRO A 243 -1.90 14.35 -34.20
CA PRO A 243 -2.63 15.08 -33.16
C PRO A 243 -1.80 16.25 -32.64
N THR A 244 -2.46 17.30 -32.18
CA THR A 244 -1.77 18.52 -31.74
C THR A 244 -0.87 18.29 -30.50
N SER A 245 -1.14 17.23 -29.72
CA SER A 245 -0.26 16.76 -28.62
C SER A 245 1.08 16.19 -29.06
N CYS A 246 1.19 15.84 -30.33
CA CYS A 246 2.39 15.28 -30.97
C CYS A 246 2.99 16.20 -32.03
N ILE A 247 2.68 17.50 -32.01
CA ILE A 247 3.30 18.50 -32.88
C ILE A 247 4.15 19.45 -32.06
N LEU A 248 5.45 19.44 -32.32
CA LEU A 248 6.39 20.43 -31.79
C LEU A 248 6.32 21.72 -32.61
N THR A 249 6.09 22.85 -31.95
CA THR A 249 6.08 24.17 -32.60
C THR A 249 7.08 25.12 -31.92
N PRO A 250 8.37 25.05 -32.27
CA PRO A 250 9.39 25.90 -31.66
C PRO A 250 9.10 27.38 -31.92
N GLY A 251 8.86 28.15 -30.86
CA GLY A 251 8.66 29.62 -30.93
C GLY A 251 7.24 30.12 -30.67
N LEU A 252 6.23 29.25 -30.56
CA LEU A 252 4.82 29.64 -30.29
C LEU A 252 4.44 29.74 -28.80
N GLY A 253 5.40 29.56 -27.88
CA GLY A 253 5.14 29.58 -26.44
C GLY A 253 4.34 28.37 -25.94
N THR A 254 3.71 28.51 -24.77
CA THR A 254 2.84 27.47 -24.19
C THR A 254 1.54 27.34 -24.98
N GLY A 255 1.17 26.11 -25.39
CA GLY A 255 -0.04 25.81 -26.16
C GLY A 255 0.21 25.56 -27.65
N GLY A 256 1.37 25.97 -28.17
CA GLY A 256 1.85 25.60 -29.52
C GLY A 256 0.84 25.86 -30.64
N ILE A 257 0.61 24.86 -31.49
CA ILE A 257 -0.37 24.92 -32.59
C ILE A 257 -1.82 25.10 -32.11
N ARG A 258 -2.18 24.62 -30.90
CA ARG A 258 -3.55 24.76 -30.38
C ARG A 258 -3.91 26.21 -30.14
N ASN A 259 -2.96 26.98 -29.59
CA ASN A 259 -3.10 28.42 -29.44
C ASN A 259 -3.27 29.10 -30.80
N LEU A 260 -2.50 28.69 -31.82
CA LEU A 260 -2.67 29.22 -33.17
C LEU A 260 -4.08 28.98 -33.72
N ILE A 261 -4.58 27.74 -33.66
CA ILE A 261 -5.93 27.39 -34.12
C ILE A 261 -6.99 28.16 -33.32
N GLY A 262 -6.81 28.23 -32.00
CA GLY A 262 -7.67 28.92 -31.06
C GLY A 262 -7.89 30.42 -31.30
N ARG A 263 -6.93 31.10 -31.92
CA ARG A 263 -7.02 32.54 -32.25
C ARG A 263 -8.14 32.85 -33.23
N TYR A 264 -8.58 31.88 -34.01
CA TYR A 264 -9.57 32.06 -35.06
C TYR A 264 -10.94 31.56 -34.57
N ARG A 265 -11.92 32.47 -34.48
CA ARG A 265 -13.29 32.12 -34.06
C ARG A 265 -13.96 31.16 -35.05
N GLU A 266 -13.56 31.25 -36.31
CA GLU A 266 -14.04 30.42 -37.42
C GLU A 266 -13.49 28.98 -37.37
N ALA A 267 -12.51 28.65 -36.53
CA ALA A 267 -11.91 27.31 -36.47
C ALA A 267 -12.73 26.35 -35.58
N TYR A 268 -13.45 25.38 -36.16
CA TYR A 268 -14.37 24.53 -35.39
C TYR A 268 -13.72 23.24 -34.89
N ALA A 269 -12.91 22.60 -35.75
CA ALA A 269 -12.28 21.33 -35.41
C ALA A 269 -10.88 21.19 -36.02
N TYR A 270 -10.05 20.40 -35.34
CA TYR A 270 -8.81 19.83 -35.84
C TYR A 270 -9.02 18.32 -36.02
N LEU A 271 -8.90 17.84 -37.27
CA LEU A 271 -9.11 16.45 -37.64
C LEU A 271 -7.76 15.78 -37.90
N SER A 272 -7.52 14.66 -37.24
CA SER A 272 -6.23 13.96 -37.33
C SER A 272 -6.40 12.45 -37.39
N GLY A 273 -5.28 11.75 -37.60
CA GLY A 273 -5.14 10.32 -37.35
C GLY A 273 -3.67 9.96 -37.22
N HIS A 274 -3.29 9.22 -36.17
CA HIS A 274 -1.91 8.79 -35.93
C HIS A 274 -1.79 7.74 -34.81
N PHE A 275 -2.43 8.00 -33.65
CA PHE A 275 -2.61 7.05 -32.55
C PHE A 275 -3.74 6.05 -32.83
N HIS A 276 -4.64 6.38 -33.75
CA HIS A 276 -5.81 5.63 -34.15
C HIS A 276 -6.76 5.41 -32.95
N THR A 277 -6.88 4.17 -32.46
CA THR A 277 -7.65 3.82 -31.24
C THR A 277 -6.73 3.32 -30.11
N LEU A 278 -5.41 3.54 -30.22
CA LEU A 278 -4.38 2.93 -29.35
C LEU A 278 -4.57 1.41 -29.19
N GLY A 279 -4.77 0.72 -30.31
CA GLY A 279 -5.04 -0.72 -30.33
C GLY A 279 -6.37 -1.12 -29.67
N GLY A 280 -7.35 -0.22 -29.64
CA GLY A 280 -8.67 -0.41 -29.04
C GLY A 280 -8.79 0.06 -27.58
N ALA A 281 -7.70 0.51 -26.95
CA ALA A 281 -7.71 1.01 -25.58
C ALA A 281 -8.51 2.32 -25.43
N VAL A 282 -8.54 3.15 -26.48
CA VAL A 282 -9.28 4.41 -26.53
C VAL A 282 -10.10 4.42 -27.82
N PRO A 283 -11.31 3.85 -27.83
CA PRO A 283 -12.10 3.67 -29.07
C PRO A 283 -12.68 4.98 -29.63
N ARG A 284 -12.75 6.04 -28.80
CA ARG A 284 -13.22 7.38 -29.15
C ARG A 284 -12.16 8.40 -28.72
N MET A 285 -11.35 8.86 -29.67
CA MET A 285 -10.22 9.74 -29.39
C MET A 285 -10.60 11.18 -29.72
N TYR A 286 -11.48 11.73 -28.89
CA TYR A 286 -12.04 13.07 -29.08
C TYR A 286 -11.84 13.90 -27.81
N THR A 287 -11.63 15.19 -27.98
CA THR A 287 -11.68 16.15 -26.88
C THR A 287 -12.12 17.53 -27.38
N LEU A 288 -12.49 18.39 -26.45
CA LEU A 288 -12.60 19.83 -26.68
C LEU A 288 -11.37 20.50 -26.08
N GLN A 289 -10.57 21.16 -26.92
CA GLN A 289 -9.38 21.86 -26.46
C GLN A 289 -9.73 23.10 -25.64
N GLU A 290 -8.83 23.52 -24.73
CA GLU A 290 -9.01 24.72 -23.92
C GLU A 290 -9.17 25.99 -24.77
N GLU A 291 -8.61 25.97 -25.97
CA GLU A 291 -8.71 27.04 -26.95
C GLU A 291 -10.05 27.06 -27.72
N GLY A 292 -10.99 26.16 -27.41
CA GLY A 292 -12.37 26.22 -27.89
C GLY A 292 -12.61 25.62 -29.28
N PHE A 293 -11.90 24.56 -29.66
CA PHE A 293 -12.17 23.78 -30.86
C PHE A 293 -12.16 22.28 -30.56
N LEU A 294 -12.88 21.47 -31.34
CA LEU A 294 -12.88 20.02 -31.19
C LEU A 294 -11.60 19.43 -31.79
N GLU A 295 -10.89 18.59 -31.04
CA GLU A 295 -9.83 17.76 -31.60
C GLU A 295 -10.33 16.34 -31.75
N LEU A 296 -10.41 15.89 -32.99
CA LEU A 296 -11.11 14.67 -33.36
C LEU A 296 -10.19 13.75 -34.13
N GLU A 297 -9.57 12.82 -33.41
CA GLU A 297 -8.76 11.79 -34.03
C GLU A 297 -9.65 10.65 -34.53
N LEU A 298 -9.47 10.26 -35.79
CA LEU A 298 -10.23 9.21 -36.44
C LEU A 298 -9.53 7.84 -36.27
N GLY A 299 -10.31 6.79 -36.02
CA GLY A 299 -9.80 5.42 -36.05
C GLY A 299 -9.31 5.04 -37.46
N ASP A 300 -8.28 4.20 -37.53
CA ASP A 300 -7.58 3.90 -38.79
C ASP A 300 -8.43 3.21 -39.85
N TRP A 301 -8.10 3.49 -41.10
CA TRP A 301 -8.49 2.64 -42.22
C TRP A 301 -7.72 1.31 -42.19
N MET A 302 -6.41 1.32 -41.89
CA MET A 302 -5.46 0.18 -41.93
C MET A 302 -5.97 -1.16 -41.39
N ARG A 303 -6.71 -1.17 -40.29
CA ARG A 303 -7.24 -2.34 -39.58
C ARG A 303 -8.73 -2.22 -39.32
N ASN A 304 -9.20 -1.04 -38.91
CA ASN A 304 -10.58 -0.84 -38.48
C ASN A 304 -11.54 -0.44 -39.63
N ARG A 305 -10.99 -0.06 -40.80
CA ARG A 305 -11.73 0.40 -41.99
C ARG A 305 -12.77 1.46 -41.61
N ARG A 306 -12.36 2.44 -40.81
CA ARG A 306 -13.24 3.52 -40.38
C ARG A 306 -13.08 4.75 -41.26
N TYR A 307 -14.18 5.45 -41.43
CA TYR A 307 -14.23 6.79 -42.01
C TYR A 307 -15.19 7.63 -41.18
N ARG A 308 -15.08 8.96 -41.28
CA ARG A 308 -15.98 9.90 -40.62
C ARG A 308 -16.86 10.58 -41.63
N LEU A 309 -18.14 10.68 -41.31
CA LEU A 309 -19.08 11.58 -41.96
C LEU A 309 -19.28 12.78 -41.04
N ALA A 310 -19.03 13.98 -41.55
CA ALA A 310 -19.22 15.23 -40.82
C ALA A 310 -20.09 16.20 -41.63
N ALA A 311 -20.84 17.04 -40.95
CA ALA A 311 -21.74 18.01 -41.58
C ALA A 311 -21.80 19.32 -40.80
N PHE A 312 -21.94 20.41 -41.55
CA PHE A 312 -22.39 21.70 -41.04
C PHE A 312 -23.84 21.89 -41.46
N ASP A 313 -24.72 22.11 -40.49
CA ASP A 313 -26.15 22.38 -40.72
C ASP A 313 -26.53 23.65 -39.96
N HIS A 314 -26.78 24.74 -40.69
CA HIS A 314 -27.12 26.05 -40.13
C HIS A 314 -26.10 26.54 -39.07
N GLY A 315 -24.81 26.22 -39.27
CA GLY A 315 -23.72 26.60 -38.37
C GLY A 315 -23.43 25.63 -37.22
N LEU A 316 -24.15 24.52 -37.12
CA LEU A 316 -23.87 23.44 -36.16
C LEU A 316 -22.98 22.37 -36.82
N PHE A 317 -21.85 22.04 -36.19
CA PHE A 317 -20.92 21.03 -36.68
C PHE A 317 -21.18 19.66 -36.03
N SER A 318 -21.70 18.69 -36.78
CA SER A 318 -21.99 17.33 -36.28
C SER A 318 -21.19 16.29 -37.04
N PHE A 319 -20.83 15.18 -36.39
CA PHE A 319 -20.11 14.10 -37.06
C PHE A 319 -20.45 12.72 -36.49
N VAL A 320 -20.15 11.68 -37.27
CA VAL A 320 -20.24 10.28 -36.87
C VAL A 320 -19.12 9.47 -37.52
N ASP A 321 -18.50 8.58 -36.75
CA ASP A 321 -17.51 7.63 -37.25
C ASP A 321 -18.22 6.32 -37.64
N VAL A 322 -17.90 5.82 -38.84
CA VAL A 322 -18.63 4.74 -39.49
C VAL A 322 -17.64 3.66 -39.95
N HIS A 323 -18.02 2.40 -39.80
CA HIS A 323 -17.26 1.30 -40.40
C HIS A 323 -17.58 1.15 -41.89
N HIS A 324 -16.57 0.83 -42.70
CA HIS A 324 -16.76 0.51 -44.11
C HIS A 324 -17.83 -0.57 -44.28
N ASN A 325 -18.70 -0.39 -45.29
CA ASN A 325 -19.88 -1.23 -45.57
C ASN A 325 -20.96 -1.29 -44.48
N GLN A 326 -20.93 -0.40 -43.48
CA GLN A 326 -22.01 -0.27 -42.51
C GLN A 326 -23.14 0.65 -43.03
N TRP A 327 -24.24 0.04 -43.48
CA TRP A 327 -25.42 0.74 -44.00
C TRP A 327 -26.69 0.38 -43.21
N PRO A 328 -27.69 1.28 -43.12
CA PRO A 328 -27.66 2.71 -43.48
C PRO A 328 -26.67 3.53 -42.64
N VAL A 329 -26.27 4.70 -43.12
CA VAL A 329 -25.48 5.69 -42.36
C VAL A 329 -26.41 6.81 -41.94
N VAL A 330 -26.39 7.17 -40.66
CA VAL A 330 -27.28 8.18 -40.07
C VAL A 330 -26.43 9.18 -39.28
N LEU A 331 -26.57 10.46 -39.59
CA LEU A 331 -25.97 11.56 -38.86
C LEU A 331 -27.07 12.54 -38.43
N VAL A 332 -27.34 12.65 -37.13
CA VAL A 332 -28.26 13.65 -36.60
C VAL A 332 -27.55 15.00 -36.52
N THR A 333 -28.10 16.01 -37.18
CA THR A 333 -27.53 17.36 -37.22
C THR A 333 -28.27 18.32 -36.29
N ASN A 334 -29.56 18.09 -36.03
CA ASN A 334 -30.35 18.84 -35.06
C ASN A 334 -31.36 17.93 -34.34
N PRO A 335 -31.47 17.95 -33.00
CA PRO A 335 -30.54 18.59 -32.07
C PRO A 335 -29.18 17.85 -32.07
N LYS A 336 -28.09 18.61 -32.10
CA LYS A 336 -26.71 18.10 -32.09
C LYS A 336 -26.37 17.39 -30.77
N ASP A 337 -25.42 16.46 -30.82
CA ASP A 337 -24.93 15.74 -29.65
C ASP A 337 -24.31 16.71 -28.62
N ALA A 338 -24.81 16.64 -27.38
CA ALA A 338 -24.39 17.46 -26.26
C ALA A 338 -22.89 17.37 -25.95
N LEU A 339 -22.26 16.23 -26.24
CA LEU A 339 -20.82 16.02 -26.02
C LEU A 339 -19.98 16.91 -26.93
N PHE A 340 -20.44 17.20 -28.14
CA PHE A 340 -19.66 17.89 -29.17
C PHE A 340 -20.01 19.38 -29.31
N ASN A 341 -20.85 19.93 -28.44
CA ASN A 341 -21.19 21.35 -28.44
C ASN A 341 -19.93 22.22 -28.24
N ILE A 342 -19.77 23.25 -29.08
CA ILE A 342 -18.63 24.18 -29.11
C ILE A 342 -19.07 25.58 -28.68
N PRO A 343 -19.01 25.92 -27.37
CA PRO A 343 -19.54 27.18 -26.87
C PRO A 343 -18.75 28.36 -27.41
N GLY A 344 -19.45 29.47 -27.63
CA GLY A 344 -18.87 30.68 -28.20
C GLY A 344 -18.61 30.61 -29.71
N LYS A 345 -18.72 29.42 -30.34
CA LYS A 345 -18.67 29.24 -31.80
C LYS A 345 -20.03 28.86 -32.38
N GLU A 346 -20.75 27.99 -31.68
CA GLU A 346 -22.09 27.54 -32.07
C GLU A 346 -23.19 28.29 -31.31
N ASP A 347 -24.30 28.56 -32.01
CA ASP A 347 -25.48 29.20 -31.41
C ASP A 347 -26.50 28.16 -30.92
N LEU A 348 -26.54 27.94 -29.61
CA LEU A 348 -27.53 27.07 -28.96
C LEU A 348 -28.97 27.63 -29.09
N GLN A 349 -29.15 28.93 -29.32
CA GLN A 349 -30.46 29.52 -29.49
C GLN A 349 -31.13 29.04 -30.78
N SER A 350 -30.34 28.83 -31.84
CA SER A 350 -30.83 28.24 -33.09
C SER A 350 -31.47 26.85 -32.90
N ILE A 351 -30.96 26.02 -31.98
CA ILE A 351 -31.57 24.72 -31.63
C ILE A 351 -32.89 24.92 -30.88
N LYS A 352 -32.94 25.87 -29.92
CA LYS A 352 -34.15 26.18 -29.13
C LYS A 352 -35.29 26.75 -29.98
N ASP A 353 -34.94 27.51 -31.02
CA ASP A 353 -35.88 28.12 -31.95
C ASP A 353 -36.18 27.22 -33.17
N SER A 354 -35.57 26.02 -33.22
CA SER A 354 -35.77 25.08 -34.31
C SER A 354 -37.18 24.49 -34.32
N THR A 355 -37.66 24.15 -35.51
CA THR A 355 -39.00 23.56 -35.69
C THR A 355 -38.95 22.05 -35.96
N HIS A 356 -37.79 21.53 -36.34
CA HIS A 356 -37.61 20.13 -36.76
C HIS A 356 -36.34 19.52 -36.18
N ILE A 357 -36.41 18.26 -35.78
CA ILE A 357 -35.26 17.35 -35.70
C ILE A 357 -34.81 17.08 -37.13
N ARG A 358 -33.51 17.18 -37.40
CA ARG A 358 -32.90 17.03 -38.73
C ARG A 358 -31.81 15.96 -38.68
N MET A 359 -31.79 15.11 -39.71
CA MET A 359 -30.81 14.05 -39.84
C MET A 359 -30.51 13.76 -41.31
N LEU A 360 -29.25 13.44 -41.58
CA LEU A 360 -28.80 12.95 -42.88
C LEU A 360 -28.78 11.43 -42.87
N ILE A 361 -29.42 10.82 -43.86
CA ILE A 361 -29.49 9.36 -43.99
C ILE A 361 -29.03 8.95 -45.38
N PHE A 362 -28.07 8.03 -45.41
CA PHE A 362 -27.47 7.50 -46.64
C PHE A 362 -27.57 5.97 -46.65
N SER A 363 -27.97 5.39 -47.77
CA SER A 363 -27.97 3.95 -47.99
C SER A 363 -27.90 3.63 -49.49
N PRO A 364 -27.30 2.49 -49.92
CA PRO A 364 -27.35 2.03 -51.30
C PRO A 364 -28.79 1.78 -51.79
N ALA A 365 -29.69 1.38 -50.87
CA ALA A 365 -31.09 1.15 -51.17
C ALA A 365 -31.98 2.27 -50.62
N LYS A 366 -33.18 2.39 -51.19
CA LYS A 366 -34.17 3.37 -50.74
C LYS A 366 -34.56 3.13 -49.29
N ILE A 367 -34.61 4.19 -48.48
CA ILE A 367 -35.13 4.13 -47.11
C ILE A 367 -36.64 3.88 -47.15
N VAL A 368 -37.09 2.82 -46.46
CA VAL A 368 -38.51 2.42 -46.38
C VAL A 368 -39.16 2.87 -45.09
N GLU A 369 -38.41 2.91 -43.99
CA GLU A 369 -38.89 3.31 -42.68
C GLU A 369 -37.84 4.20 -42.03
N CYS A 370 -38.28 5.32 -41.46
CA CYS A 370 -37.47 6.17 -40.60
C CYS A 370 -38.36 6.66 -39.47
N GLN A 371 -37.94 6.44 -38.24
CA GLN A 371 -38.67 6.86 -37.06
C GLN A 371 -37.72 7.51 -36.05
N ALA A 372 -38.20 8.54 -35.36
CA ALA A 372 -37.50 9.20 -34.28
C ALA A 372 -38.29 9.12 -32.98
N LYS A 373 -37.59 9.04 -31.86
CA LYS A 373 -38.16 9.02 -30.52
C LYS A 373 -37.28 9.82 -29.58
N ILE A 374 -37.87 10.70 -28.78
CA ILE A 374 -37.18 11.41 -27.70
C ILE A 374 -37.59 10.79 -26.36
N ASP A 375 -36.60 10.45 -25.53
CA ASP A 375 -36.76 9.86 -24.20
C ASP A 375 -37.73 8.67 -24.19
N GLY A 376 -38.78 8.73 -23.38
CA GLY A 376 -39.83 7.72 -23.28
C GLY A 376 -40.99 7.90 -24.25
N ALA A 377 -40.97 8.89 -25.15
CA ALA A 377 -42.09 9.21 -26.03
C ALA A 377 -42.40 8.08 -27.04
N GLY A 378 -43.52 8.22 -27.76
CA GLY A 378 -43.82 7.36 -28.91
C GLY A 378 -42.88 7.61 -30.09
N TRP A 379 -42.74 6.62 -30.96
CA TRP A 379 -42.05 6.77 -32.24
C TRP A 379 -42.85 7.70 -33.17
N GLN A 380 -42.14 8.56 -33.88
CA GLN A 380 -42.69 9.49 -34.88
C GLN A 380 -42.02 9.24 -36.23
N ASP A 381 -42.80 9.15 -37.29
CA ASP A 381 -42.28 8.90 -38.64
C ASP A 381 -41.55 10.13 -39.19
N CYS A 382 -40.41 9.90 -39.84
CA CYS A 382 -39.65 10.96 -40.50
C CYS A 382 -40.26 11.34 -41.84
N LYS A 383 -40.33 12.65 -42.10
CA LYS A 383 -40.62 13.20 -43.42
C LYS A 383 -39.31 13.38 -44.20
N ARG A 384 -39.27 12.91 -45.45
CA ARG A 384 -38.15 13.15 -46.35
C ARG A 384 -38.23 14.56 -46.93
N ALA A 385 -37.33 15.45 -46.53
CA ALA A 385 -37.29 16.84 -46.99
C ALA A 385 -36.46 17.01 -48.26
N SER A 386 -35.35 16.29 -48.40
CA SER A 386 -34.55 16.20 -49.63
C SER A 386 -34.06 14.77 -49.85
N HIS A 387 -33.24 14.54 -50.87
CA HIS A 387 -32.75 13.19 -51.18
C HIS A 387 -32.05 12.53 -49.96
N GLN A 388 -31.22 13.27 -49.23
CA GLN A 388 -30.50 12.78 -48.05
C GLN A 388 -31.00 13.36 -46.71
N LEU A 389 -31.80 14.43 -46.72
CA LEU A 389 -32.31 15.07 -45.50
C LEU A 389 -33.68 14.53 -45.08
N PHE A 390 -33.74 14.06 -43.84
CA PHE A 390 -34.97 13.61 -43.18
C PHE A 390 -35.24 14.48 -41.95
N VAL A 391 -36.51 14.78 -41.72
CA VAL A 391 -36.94 15.72 -40.67
C VAL A 391 -38.13 15.19 -39.89
N VAL A 392 -38.22 15.55 -38.62
CA VAL A 392 -39.34 15.24 -37.74
C VAL A 392 -39.76 16.53 -37.02
N PRO A 393 -41.03 16.95 -37.09
CA PRO A 393 -41.48 18.13 -36.35
C PRO A 393 -41.34 17.87 -34.85
N TRP A 394 -40.88 18.87 -34.10
CA TRP A 394 -40.75 18.76 -32.65
C TRP A 394 -40.98 20.08 -31.96
N GLU A 395 -41.14 20.03 -30.64
CA GLU A 395 -41.36 21.20 -29.81
C GLU A 395 -40.21 21.32 -28.78
N PRO A 396 -39.15 22.10 -29.07
CA PRO A 396 -37.99 22.24 -28.17
C PRO A 396 -38.37 22.74 -26.77
N SER A 397 -39.50 23.47 -26.66
CA SER A 397 -40.00 24.03 -25.39
C SER A 397 -40.22 22.98 -24.29
N ARG A 398 -40.45 21.71 -24.67
CA ARG A 398 -40.65 20.57 -23.76
C ARG A 398 -39.36 20.01 -23.17
N TYR A 399 -38.22 20.31 -23.78
CA TYR A 399 -36.91 19.70 -23.48
C TYR A 399 -35.89 20.74 -22.99
N LYS A 400 -36.38 21.81 -22.35
CA LYS A 400 -35.58 22.99 -21.98
C LYS A 400 -34.51 22.71 -20.92
N ARG A 401 -34.63 21.67 -20.11
CA ARG A 401 -33.76 21.42 -18.95
C ARG A 401 -33.29 19.97 -18.89
N GLY A 402 -32.00 19.78 -18.66
CA GLY A 402 -31.36 18.48 -18.54
C GLY A 402 -30.86 17.91 -19.86
N LEU A 403 -30.43 16.66 -19.78
CA LEU A 403 -30.02 15.83 -20.92
C LEU A 403 -31.19 14.97 -21.37
N HIS A 404 -31.42 14.95 -22.68
CA HIS A 404 -32.46 14.19 -23.34
C HIS A 404 -31.85 13.20 -24.33
N LYS A 405 -32.50 12.06 -24.53
CA LYS A 405 -32.07 11.00 -25.44
C LYS A 405 -32.89 11.02 -26.70
N LEU A 406 -32.25 11.07 -27.86
CA LEU A 406 -32.87 10.91 -29.17
C LEU A 406 -32.47 9.56 -29.76
N LEU A 407 -33.48 8.76 -30.11
CA LEU A 407 -33.33 7.48 -30.80
C LEU A 407 -33.88 7.61 -32.21
N ILE A 408 -33.06 7.24 -33.20
CA ILE A 408 -33.45 7.19 -34.62
C ILE A 408 -33.38 5.73 -35.07
N TYR A 409 -34.46 5.22 -35.65
CA TYR A 409 -34.52 3.92 -36.32
C TYR A 409 -34.68 4.13 -37.82
N VAL A 410 -33.90 3.41 -38.62
CA VAL A 410 -33.93 3.46 -40.08
C VAL A 410 -33.91 2.05 -40.63
N LEU A 411 -34.77 1.77 -41.62
CA LEU A 411 -34.79 0.55 -42.41
C LEU A 411 -34.74 0.91 -43.90
N ASP A 412 -33.92 0.21 -44.66
CA ASP A 412 -33.90 0.31 -46.12
C ASP A 412 -34.60 -0.86 -46.83
N ALA A 413 -34.81 -0.72 -48.14
CA ALA A 413 -35.54 -1.68 -48.97
C ALA A 413 -34.81 -3.03 -49.12
N ASP A 414 -33.51 -3.10 -48.82
CA ASP A 414 -32.75 -4.36 -48.81
C ASP A 414 -32.86 -5.07 -47.44
N GLY A 415 -33.64 -4.53 -46.50
CA GLY A 415 -33.83 -5.07 -45.16
C GLY A 415 -32.71 -4.71 -44.18
N ARG A 416 -31.80 -3.77 -44.51
CA ARG A 416 -30.78 -3.31 -43.58
C ARG A 416 -31.36 -2.26 -42.65
N SER A 417 -31.22 -2.48 -41.34
CA SER A 417 -31.71 -1.57 -40.31
C SER A 417 -30.59 -1.01 -39.44
N ARG A 418 -30.74 0.24 -38.96
CA ARG A 418 -29.84 0.85 -37.98
C ARG A 418 -30.62 1.64 -36.94
N VAL A 419 -30.20 1.51 -35.69
CA VAL A 419 -30.63 2.38 -34.58
C VAL A 419 -29.46 3.28 -34.19
N VAL A 420 -29.70 4.58 -34.08
CA VAL A 420 -28.73 5.56 -33.58
C VAL A 420 -29.29 6.22 -32.32
N GLU A 421 -28.48 6.26 -31.26
CA GLU A 421 -28.76 7.00 -30.03
C GLU A 421 -27.85 8.22 -29.95
N GLN A 422 -28.42 9.39 -29.65
CA GLN A 422 -27.71 10.64 -29.42
C GLN A 422 -28.28 11.34 -28.19
N GLN A 423 -27.42 11.95 -27.37
CA GLN A 423 -27.87 12.76 -26.24
C GLN A 423 -27.77 14.23 -26.59
N PHE A 424 -28.78 15.02 -26.27
CA PHE A 424 -28.77 16.47 -26.53
C PHE A 424 -29.22 17.24 -25.29
N THR A 425 -28.92 18.54 -25.29
CA THR A 425 -29.32 19.48 -24.24
C THR A 425 -29.75 20.80 -24.86
N LEU A 426 -30.67 21.51 -24.20
CA LEU A 426 -31.04 22.88 -24.54
C LEU A 426 -30.64 23.89 -23.45
N ASP A 427 -30.32 23.47 -22.22
CA ASP A 427 -29.86 24.37 -21.15
C ASP A 427 -28.35 24.55 -21.09
N GLY A 428 -27.60 23.85 -21.95
CA GLY A 428 -26.14 23.88 -21.97
C GLY A 428 -25.49 22.85 -21.04
N SER A 429 -26.25 21.91 -20.47
CA SER A 429 -25.70 20.78 -19.71
C SER A 429 -24.67 20.00 -20.51
N ARG A 430 -23.43 19.85 -20.00
CA ARG A 430 -22.31 19.27 -20.76
C ARG A 430 -22.01 17.84 -20.33
N LEU A 431 -21.78 16.98 -21.32
CA LEU A 431 -21.16 15.67 -21.13
C LEU A 431 -19.63 15.82 -21.08
N GLN A 432 -18.95 14.87 -20.45
CA GLN A 432 -17.49 14.86 -20.36
C GLN A 432 -16.90 13.87 -21.36
N PHE A 433 -15.82 14.27 -22.04
CA PHE A 433 -15.03 13.34 -22.86
C PHE A 433 -14.27 12.33 -22.00
N ASP A 434 -13.92 11.20 -22.62
CA ASP A 434 -13.15 10.14 -21.98
C ASP A 434 -11.81 10.65 -21.44
N PHE A 435 -11.54 10.32 -20.17
CA PHE A 435 -10.35 10.81 -19.47
C PHE A 435 -9.02 10.46 -20.19
N LEU A 436 -8.90 9.25 -20.73
CA LEU A 436 -7.71 8.83 -21.47
C LEU A 436 -7.53 9.59 -22.78
N ALA A 437 -8.62 9.86 -23.50
CA ALA A 437 -8.58 10.67 -24.72
C ALA A 437 -8.11 12.09 -24.39
N LYS A 438 -8.64 12.71 -23.34
CA LYS A 438 -8.17 14.02 -22.85
C LYS A 438 -6.69 14.01 -22.49
N LEU A 439 -6.24 13.01 -21.75
CA LEU A 439 -4.84 12.89 -21.35
C LEU A 439 -3.91 12.80 -22.57
N VAL A 440 -4.27 12.02 -23.58
CA VAL A 440 -3.45 11.81 -24.78
C VAL A 440 -3.49 13.00 -25.74
N LEU A 441 -4.64 13.63 -25.93
CA LEU A 441 -4.83 14.71 -26.90
C LEU A 441 -4.54 16.11 -26.36
N MET A 442 -4.65 16.34 -25.04
CA MET A 442 -4.46 17.68 -24.46
C MET A 442 -3.07 17.88 -23.87
N TYR A 443 -2.40 16.82 -23.41
CA TYR A 443 -1.05 16.96 -22.85
C TYR A 443 0.03 16.99 -23.92
N ASP A 444 1.04 17.82 -23.73
CA ASP A 444 2.20 17.91 -24.61
C ASP A 444 3.11 16.69 -24.37
N THR A 445 3.12 15.77 -25.33
CA THR A 445 3.86 14.49 -25.25
C THR A 445 5.35 14.73 -24.97
N ASN A 446 5.93 15.79 -25.52
CA ASN A 446 7.33 16.13 -25.33
C ASN A 446 7.61 16.54 -23.88
N LYS A 447 6.77 17.38 -23.28
CA LYS A 447 6.91 17.76 -21.86
C LYS A 447 6.73 16.56 -20.93
N VAL A 448 5.80 15.65 -21.24
CA VAL A 448 5.59 14.43 -20.46
C VAL A 448 6.85 13.56 -20.46
N PHE A 449 7.40 13.26 -21.64
CA PHE A 449 8.58 12.40 -21.74
C PHE A 449 9.83 13.05 -21.15
N GLN A 450 10.02 14.36 -21.33
CA GLN A 450 11.07 15.12 -20.65
C GLN A 450 10.94 15.03 -19.13
N THR A 451 9.72 15.14 -18.60
CA THR A 451 9.45 15.01 -17.17
C THR A 451 9.78 13.62 -16.65
N PHE A 452 9.33 12.57 -17.34
CA PHE A 452 9.66 11.17 -16.98
C PHE A 452 11.17 10.94 -16.94
N PHE A 453 11.89 11.34 -17.98
CA PHE A 453 13.34 11.24 -18.03
C PHE A 453 14.02 12.03 -16.90
N SER A 454 13.61 13.28 -16.67
CA SER A 454 14.21 14.15 -15.65
C SER A 454 13.96 13.64 -14.24
N VAL A 455 12.74 13.20 -13.94
CA VAL A 455 12.39 12.61 -12.63
C VAL A 455 13.16 11.33 -12.40
N ALA A 456 13.24 10.44 -13.40
CA ALA A 456 14.06 9.24 -13.33
C ALA A 456 15.53 9.59 -13.00
N LEU A 457 16.12 10.50 -13.78
CA LEU A 457 17.50 10.94 -13.60
C LEU A 457 17.76 11.48 -12.17
N ILE A 458 16.87 12.31 -11.65
CA ILE A 458 16.94 12.86 -10.28
C ILE A 458 16.89 11.73 -9.25
N ILE A 459 15.96 10.78 -9.40
CA ILE A 459 15.79 9.63 -8.50
C ILE A 459 17.06 8.76 -8.48
N TYR A 460 17.82 8.65 -9.57
CA TYR A 460 19.11 7.93 -9.57
C TYR A 460 20.25 8.75 -8.98
N LEU A 461 20.46 9.95 -9.51
CA LEU A 461 21.67 10.72 -9.25
C LEU A 461 21.68 11.28 -7.82
N VAL A 462 20.56 11.84 -7.36
CA VAL A 462 20.52 12.55 -6.08
C VAL A 462 20.84 11.60 -4.92
N PRO A 463 20.24 10.42 -4.77
CA PRO A 463 20.57 9.53 -3.66
C PRO A 463 22.04 9.10 -3.64
N LEU A 464 22.61 8.73 -4.79
CA LEU A 464 24.01 8.29 -4.87
C LEU A 464 24.97 9.42 -4.49
N CYS A 465 24.75 10.63 -5.01
CA CYS A 465 25.54 11.81 -4.67
C CYS A 465 25.38 12.19 -3.19
N VAL A 466 24.16 12.14 -2.66
CA VAL A 466 23.87 12.41 -1.24
C VAL A 466 24.57 11.40 -0.34
N PHE A 467 24.54 10.10 -0.65
CA PHE A 467 25.27 9.09 0.12
C PHE A 467 26.78 9.34 0.09
N ARG A 468 27.34 9.75 -1.05
CA ARG A 468 28.77 10.10 -1.17
C ARG A 468 29.14 11.33 -0.35
N ILE A 469 28.34 12.38 -0.41
CA ILE A 469 28.55 13.60 0.40
C ILE A 469 28.47 13.24 1.88
N TRP A 470 27.43 12.49 2.27
CA TRP A 470 27.25 12.06 3.66
C TRP A 470 28.42 11.21 4.14
N HIS A 471 28.89 10.25 3.34
CA HIS A 471 30.09 9.47 3.66
C HIS A 471 31.33 10.34 3.87
N THR A 472 31.52 11.36 3.01
CA THR A 472 32.65 12.29 3.10
C THR A 472 32.58 13.13 4.38
N LEU A 473 31.39 13.63 4.75
CA LEU A 473 31.17 14.40 5.98
C LEU A 473 31.37 13.55 7.25
N VAL A 474 30.98 12.28 7.22
CA VAL A 474 31.27 11.34 8.32
C VAL A 474 32.76 11.09 8.45
N ARG A 475 33.47 10.88 7.32
CA ARG A 475 34.93 10.68 7.33
C ARG A 475 35.70 11.89 7.83
N ARG A 476 35.18 13.10 7.61
CA ARG A 476 35.73 14.38 8.14
C ARG A 476 35.37 14.66 9.60
N GLY A 477 34.59 13.79 10.24
CA GLY A 477 34.16 13.95 11.64
C GLY A 477 33.06 15.00 11.87
N THR A 478 32.50 15.59 10.81
CA THR A 478 31.48 16.65 10.92
C THR A 478 30.08 16.10 11.22
N LEU A 479 29.80 14.86 10.79
CA LEU A 479 28.52 14.18 11.01
C LEU A 479 28.75 12.79 11.63
N THR A 480 27.83 12.37 12.49
CA THR A 480 27.83 11.01 13.04
C THR A 480 27.21 10.01 12.06
N ARG A 481 27.65 8.75 12.13
CA ARG A 481 27.10 7.66 11.32
C ARG A 481 25.60 7.48 11.62
N PRO A 482 24.72 7.44 10.61
CA PRO A 482 23.30 7.25 10.84
C PRO A 482 22.99 5.88 11.46
N ARG A 483 22.23 5.87 12.56
CA ARG A 483 21.64 4.66 13.16
C ARG A 483 20.22 4.48 12.60
N LEU A 484 20.08 3.86 11.43
CA LEU A 484 18.78 3.61 10.80
C LEU A 484 18.16 2.32 11.37
N ARG A 485 17.04 2.46 12.09
CA ARG A 485 16.42 1.40 12.91
C ARG A 485 15.34 0.58 12.18
N THR A 486 14.99 0.93 10.93
CA THR A 486 13.95 0.23 10.14
C THR A 486 14.55 -0.92 9.32
N MET A 487 13.97 -2.12 9.45
CA MET A 487 14.58 -3.38 8.99
C MET A 487 14.73 -3.47 7.44
N CYS A 488 13.74 -3.01 6.68
CA CYS A 488 13.76 -3.10 5.20
C CYS A 488 14.52 -1.92 4.56
N CYS A 489 14.15 -0.68 4.92
CA CYS A 489 14.82 0.52 4.40
C CYS A 489 16.27 0.65 4.89
N GLY A 490 16.58 0.24 6.13
CA GLY A 490 17.93 0.28 6.69
C GLY A 490 18.90 -0.63 5.93
N GLY A 491 18.44 -1.80 5.47
CA GLY A 491 19.25 -2.71 4.65
C GLY A 491 19.58 -2.11 3.28
N TRP A 492 18.61 -1.51 2.61
CA TRP A 492 18.81 -0.87 1.31
C TRP A 492 19.71 0.36 1.40
N ILE A 493 19.46 1.24 2.39
CA ILE A 493 20.28 2.44 2.63
C ILE A 493 21.73 2.05 2.94
N ARG A 494 21.96 1.01 3.76
CA ARG A 494 23.31 0.50 4.04
C ARG A 494 23.99 0.04 2.75
N LYS A 495 23.31 -0.72 1.90
CA LYS A 495 23.86 -1.21 0.63
C LYS A 495 24.26 -0.07 -0.30
N MET A 496 23.37 0.91 -0.49
CA MET A 496 23.63 2.08 -1.34
C MET A 496 24.74 2.96 -0.77
N TRP A 497 24.79 3.14 0.55
CA TRP A 497 25.90 3.82 1.21
C TRP A 497 27.23 3.13 0.92
N ILE A 498 27.32 1.82 1.12
CA ILE A 498 28.58 1.08 0.90
C ILE A 498 28.96 1.12 -0.59
N LEU A 499 28.00 1.02 -1.52
CA LEU A 499 28.28 1.22 -2.94
C LEU A 499 28.94 2.59 -3.21
N SER A 500 28.42 3.65 -2.58
CA SER A 500 28.96 5.02 -2.74
C SER A 500 30.39 5.20 -2.22
N THR A 501 30.90 4.29 -1.37
CA THR A 501 32.28 4.35 -0.88
C THR A 501 33.29 3.72 -1.85
N VAL A 502 32.81 2.99 -2.86
CA VAL A 502 33.67 2.28 -3.83
C VAL A 502 33.84 3.13 -5.08
N ASP A 503 34.93 3.89 -5.14
CA ASP A 503 35.22 4.84 -6.23
C ASP A 503 35.13 4.21 -7.62
N ARG A 504 35.70 3.01 -7.80
CA ARG A 504 35.71 2.26 -9.07
C ARG A 504 34.31 1.90 -9.60
N LEU A 505 33.28 1.92 -8.75
CA LEU A 505 31.89 1.65 -9.16
C LEU A 505 31.06 2.94 -9.18
N MET A 506 31.24 3.79 -8.16
CA MET A 506 30.45 5.02 -7.99
C MET A 506 30.64 6.00 -9.15
N PHE A 507 31.88 6.33 -9.53
CA PHE A 507 32.13 7.35 -10.56
C PHE A 507 31.66 6.92 -11.96
N PRO A 508 31.89 5.68 -12.43
CA PRO A 508 31.33 5.24 -13.71
C PRO A 508 29.79 5.24 -13.74
N ILE A 509 29.13 4.82 -12.65
CA ILE A 509 27.65 4.80 -12.57
C ILE A 509 27.09 6.22 -12.70
N VAL A 510 27.63 7.18 -11.95
CA VAL A 510 27.19 8.58 -12.01
C VAL A 510 27.58 9.22 -13.35
N GLY A 511 28.81 8.98 -13.82
CA GLY A 511 29.31 9.50 -15.09
C GLY A 511 28.48 9.04 -16.27
N TYR A 512 28.04 7.79 -16.30
CA TYR A 512 27.14 7.28 -17.33
C TYR A 512 25.77 7.95 -17.31
N CYS A 513 25.15 8.11 -16.13
CA CYS A 513 23.88 8.82 -16.01
C CYS A 513 23.98 10.29 -16.48
N LEU A 514 25.09 10.97 -16.19
CA LEU A 514 25.35 12.33 -16.68
C LEU A 514 25.62 12.35 -18.19
N TYR A 515 26.37 11.38 -18.70
CA TYR A 515 26.63 11.22 -20.14
C TYR A 515 25.33 11.07 -20.92
N LEU A 516 24.34 10.34 -20.40
CA LEU A 516 23.03 10.22 -21.05
C LEU A 516 22.33 11.58 -21.28
N THR A 517 22.67 12.63 -20.52
CA THR A 517 22.04 13.95 -20.67
C THR A 517 22.66 14.82 -21.76
N CYS A 518 23.92 14.59 -22.12
CA CYS A 518 24.69 15.50 -22.98
C CYS A 518 25.47 14.80 -24.11
N GLY A 519 25.84 13.53 -23.93
CA GLY A 519 26.63 12.77 -24.88
C GLY A 519 25.81 12.17 -26.02
N PRO A 520 26.46 11.84 -27.16
CA PRO A 520 25.82 11.11 -28.23
C PRO A 520 25.56 9.66 -27.80
N TRP A 521 24.32 9.19 -27.96
CA TRP A 521 23.94 7.83 -27.60
C TRP A 521 24.29 6.83 -28.70
N SER A 522 24.18 7.25 -29.95
CA SER A 522 24.50 6.43 -31.11
C SER A 522 24.83 7.31 -32.31
N ILE A 523 25.73 6.80 -33.17
CA ILE A 523 26.08 7.38 -34.45
C ILE A 523 25.81 6.31 -35.50
N GLY A 524 25.00 6.62 -36.51
CA GLY A 524 24.57 5.63 -37.50
C GLY A 524 23.82 6.25 -38.66
N GLU A 525 23.52 5.45 -39.67
CA GLU A 525 22.77 5.85 -40.84
C GLU A 525 21.27 5.94 -40.50
N VAL A 526 20.80 7.15 -40.17
CA VAL A 526 19.39 7.39 -39.78
C VAL A 526 18.50 7.57 -41.01
N ILE A 527 19.10 7.98 -42.13
CA ILE A 527 18.53 8.10 -43.47
C ILE A 527 19.56 7.50 -44.43
N ASP A 528 19.12 6.81 -45.48
CA ASP A 528 20.04 6.24 -46.46
C ASP A 528 21.00 7.31 -47.03
N GLY A 529 22.28 6.99 -47.02
CA GLY A 529 23.39 7.87 -47.42
C GLY A 529 23.76 8.95 -46.41
N HIS A 530 23.09 9.05 -45.25
CA HIS A 530 23.28 10.16 -44.30
C HIS A 530 23.47 9.66 -42.86
N MET A 531 24.66 9.91 -42.32
CA MET A 531 24.99 9.65 -40.93
C MET A 531 24.31 10.67 -40.01
N GLY A 532 23.63 10.17 -38.98
CA GLY A 532 23.04 10.96 -37.92
C GLY A 532 23.68 10.65 -36.57
N VAL A 533 23.66 11.66 -35.69
CA VAL A 533 24.11 11.57 -34.30
C VAL A 533 22.91 11.77 -33.39
N VAL A 534 22.59 10.75 -32.59
CA VAL A 534 21.40 10.71 -31.73
C VAL A 534 21.78 11.11 -30.31
N PHE A 535 21.00 12.00 -29.71
CA PHE A 535 21.10 12.46 -28.33
C PHE A 535 19.75 12.35 -27.64
N VAL A 536 19.70 12.58 -26.33
CA VAL A 536 18.44 12.60 -25.59
C VAL A 536 17.47 13.68 -26.07
N TRP A 537 18.00 14.83 -26.48
CA TRP A 537 17.22 16.00 -26.88
C TRP A 537 16.90 16.05 -28.39
N GLY A 538 17.37 15.08 -29.18
CA GLY A 538 17.23 15.13 -30.64
C GLY A 538 18.35 14.49 -31.44
N ILE A 539 18.28 14.66 -32.75
CA ILE A 539 19.13 14.02 -33.75
C ILE A 539 19.67 15.09 -34.70
N PHE A 540 20.98 15.09 -34.91
CA PHE A 540 21.59 15.85 -35.99
C PHE A 540 21.80 14.94 -37.19
N VAL A 541 21.25 15.31 -38.35
CA VAL A 541 21.40 14.56 -39.61
C VAL A 541 21.23 15.51 -40.79
N ASN A 542 22.05 15.36 -41.84
CA ASN A 542 22.01 16.18 -43.06
C ASN A 542 21.95 17.71 -42.82
N ASN A 543 22.82 18.24 -41.94
CA ASN A 543 22.84 19.64 -41.50
C ASN A 543 21.54 20.16 -40.84
N ALA A 544 20.59 19.27 -40.54
CA ALA A 544 19.35 19.60 -39.85
C ALA A 544 19.36 19.07 -38.41
N PHE A 545 18.66 19.80 -37.54
CA PHE A 545 18.38 19.39 -36.17
C PHE A 545 16.94 18.93 -36.05
N LEU A 546 16.77 17.66 -35.70
CA LEU A 546 15.47 17.06 -35.42
C LEU A 546 15.30 16.97 -33.88
N PRO A 547 14.42 17.76 -33.26
CA PRO A 547 14.17 17.71 -31.82
C PRO A 547 13.65 16.33 -31.43
N GLY A 548 14.17 15.84 -30.32
CA GLY A 548 13.89 14.49 -29.83
C GLY A 548 12.82 14.52 -28.76
N THR A 549 11.73 13.81 -29.01
CA THR A 549 10.70 13.52 -28.00
C THR A 549 10.78 12.07 -27.55
N LEU A 550 10.73 11.12 -28.49
CA LEU A 550 10.85 9.69 -28.18
C LEU A 550 12.21 9.32 -27.56
N THR A 551 13.27 10.05 -27.87
CA THR A 551 14.60 9.87 -27.27
C THR A 551 14.57 10.02 -25.74
N TYR A 552 13.77 10.95 -25.20
CA TYR A 552 13.55 11.06 -23.75
C TYR A 552 12.87 9.81 -23.17
N LEU A 553 11.89 9.24 -23.88
CA LEU A 553 11.21 8.02 -23.46
C LEU A 553 12.17 6.82 -23.46
N TYR A 554 13.01 6.67 -24.49
CA TYR A 554 14.06 5.66 -24.50
C TYR A 554 15.06 5.85 -23.35
N GLY A 555 15.42 7.10 -23.04
CA GLY A 555 16.26 7.42 -21.88
C GLY A 555 15.64 7.01 -20.56
N PHE A 556 14.34 7.26 -20.40
CA PHE A 556 13.59 6.82 -19.22
C PHE A 556 13.66 5.30 -19.06
N PHE A 557 13.39 4.54 -20.12
CA PHE A 557 13.48 3.08 -20.07
C PHE A 557 14.91 2.58 -19.85
N GLN A 558 15.91 3.21 -20.46
CA GLN A 558 17.33 2.87 -20.21
C GLN A 558 17.70 3.05 -18.73
N LEU A 559 17.23 4.13 -18.10
CA LEU A 559 17.45 4.35 -16.67
C LEU A 559 16.70 3.34 -15.79
N MET A 560 15.42 3.07 -16.09
CA MET A 560 14.58 2.17 -15.29
C MET A 560 14.93 0.69 -15.44
N LEU A 561 15.12 0.22 -16.67
CA LEU A 561 15.24 -1.20 -17.00
C LEU A 561 16.68 -1.69 -17.01
N CYS A 562 17.65 -0.82 -17.31
CA CYS A 562 19.05 -1.20 -17.38
C CYS A 562 19.84 -0.65 -16.19
N GLN A 563 19.75 0.66 -15.92
CA GLN A 563 20.61 1.30 -14.93
C GLN A 563 20.20 1.01 -13.48
N LEU A 564 18.90 0.97 -13.17
CA LEU A 564 18.41 0.61 -11.83
C LEU A 564 18.81 -0.80 -11.42
N PRO A 565 18.51 -1.84 -12.22
CA PRO A 565 18.79 -3.20 -11.78
C PRO A 565 20.31 -3.41 -11.65
N LEU A 566 21.10 -2.84 -12.57
CA LEU A 566 22.56 -2.88 -12.49
C LEU A 566 23.10 -2.25 -11.18
N THR A 567 22.60 -1.06 -10.82
CA THR A 567 22.98 -0.38 -9.57
C THR A 567 22.60 -1.21 -8.33
N ILE A 568 21.41 -1.81 -8.34
CA ILE A 568 20.93 -2.69 -7.25
C ILE A 568 21.80 -3.94 -7.14
N ILE A 569 22.15 -4.57 -8.27
CA ILE A 569 23.03 -5.74 -8.31
C ILE A 569 24.40 -5.40 -7.72
N PHE A 570 25.01 -4.29 -8.14
CA PHE A 570 26.28 -3.84 -7.56
C PHE A 570 26.17 -3.53 -6.07
N ALA A 571 25.13 -2.83 -5.63
CA ALA A 571 24.90 -2.54 -4.22
C ALA A 571 24.77 -3.83 -3.38
N ASN A 572 24.11 -4.86 -3.90
CA ASN A 572 23.99 -6.16 -3.23
C ASN A 572 25.33 -6.90 -3.15
N ASN A 573 26.14 -6.87 -4.21
CA ASN A 573 27.41 -7.58 -4.27
C ASN A 573 28.49 -6.94 -3.40
N VAL A 574 28.55 -5.61 -3.35
CA VAL A 574 29.55 -4.88 -2.55
C VAL A 574 29.43 -5.19 -1.05
N VAL A 575 28.22 -5.48 -0.56
CA VAL A 575 28.00 -5.85 0.86
C VAL A 575 28.53 -7.23 1.22
N ARG A 576 28.77 -8.12 0.24
CA ARG A 576 29.26 -9.49 0.46
C ARG A 576 30.79 -9.61 0.57
N ARG A 577 31.53 -8.50 0.63
CA ARG A 577 33.01 -8.50 0.66
C ARG A 577 33.64 -9.18 1.89
N TYR A 578 32.92 -9.24 3.01
CA TYR A 578 33.31 -10.04 4.17
C TYR A 578 32.25 -11.12 4.38
N ASN A 579 32.66 -12.39 4.37
CA ASN A 579 31.78 -13.53 4.58
C ASN A 579 32.24 -14.31 5.82
N PRO A 580 31.49 -14.24 6.95
CA PRO A 580 31.87 -14.84 8.21
C PRO A 580 31.88 -16.39 8.18
N ARG A 581 31.43 -17.03 7.08
CA ARG A 581 31.52 -18.49 6.94
C ARG A 581 32.91 -19.01 6.64
N TYR A 582 33.81 -18.16 6.11
CA TYR A 582 35.15 -18.60 5.73
C TYR A 582 36.16 -18.26 6.82
N ARG A 583 37.12 -19.18 7.04
CA ARG A 583 38.21 -19.00 8.00
C ARG A 583 39.04 -17.75 7.63
N PRO A 584 39.30 -16.83 8.57
CA PRO A 584 39.86 -15.52 8.26
C PRO A 584 41.40 -15.55 8.11
N VAL A 585 41.89 -16.27 7.11
CA VAL A 585 43.32 -16.33 6.73
C VAL A 585 43.56 -15.71 5.35
N LYS A 586 44.75 -15.14 5.13
CA LYS A 586 45.12 -14.55 3.83
C LYS A 586 45.37 -15.63 2.77
N TYR A 587 46.03 -16.72 3.16
CA TYR A 587 46.30 -17.87 2.32
C TYR A 587 45.70 -19.13 2.92
N GLN A 588 45.16 -20.02 2.08
CA GLN A 588 44.46 -21.22 2.55
C GLN A 588 45.40 -22.20 3.29
N GLN A 589 46.70 -22.12 3.04
CA GLN A 589 47.74 -22.94 3.66
C GLN A 589 48.10 -22.52 5.09
N ASP A 590 47.77 -21.28 5.50
CA ASP A 590 48.12 -20.78 6.84
C ASP A 590 47.30 -21.50 7.91
N ARG A 591 47.84 -21.64 9.13
CA ARG A 591 47.11 -22.17 10.30
C ARG A 591 46.52 -21.03 11.13
N LEU A 592 45.31 -21.21 11.65
CA LEU A 592 44.73 -20.27 12.61
C LEU A 592 45.10 -20.70 14.03
N ALA A 593 45.74 -19.83 14.80
CA ALA A 593 46.04 -20.07 16.21
C ALA A 593 44.89 -19.57 17.09
N MET A 594 44.44 -20.41 18.02
CA MET A 594 43.35 -20.09 18.93
C MET A 594 43.70 -20.42 20.37
N TYR A 595 43.48 -19.46 21.27
CA TYR A 595 43.69 -19.61 22.71
C TYR A 595 42.35 -19.79 23.41
N ILE A 596 42.24 -20.79 24.29
CA ILE A 596 41.02 -21.13 25.01
C ILE A 596 41.28 -21.17 26.51
N GLY A 597 40.48 -20.44 27.27
CA GLY A 597 40.38 -20.49 28.72
C GLY A 597 38.98 -20.94 29.15
N ALA A 598 38.85 -21.53 30.33
CA ALA A 598 37.57 -21.98 30.87
C ALA A 598 37.43 -21.75 32.37
N GLU A 599 36.20 -21.52 32.82
CA GLU A 599 35.85 -21.27 34.21
C GLU A 599 34.49 -21.90 34.55
N VAL A 600 34.35 -22.52 35.74
CA VAL A 600 33.09 -23.15 36.17
C VAL A 600 32.20 -22.10 36.82
N ILE A 601 30.99 -21.92 36.29
CA ILE A 601 30.04 -20.89 36.74
C ILE A 601 28.91 -21.48 37.59
N ASN A 602 28.40 -22.64 37.22
CA ASN A 602 27.27 -23.28 37.91
C ASN A 602 27.35 -24.80 37.82
N VAL A 603 26.82 -25.48 38.83
CA VAL A 603 26.71 -26.94 38.88
C VAL A 603 25.33 -27.33 39.40
N GLU A 604 24.55 -28.02 38.57
CA GLU A 604 23.19 -28.46 38.88
C GLU A 604 23.03 -29.97 38.72
N LYS A 605 22.04 -30.53 39.41
CA LYS A 605 21.71 -31.95 39.31
C LYS A 605 20.78 -32.18 38.12
N VAL A 606 21.06 -33.22 37.32
CA VAL A 606 20.17 -33.63 36.23
C VAL A 606 18.87 -34.23 36.78
N ARG A 607 17.74 -33.81 36.21
CA ARG A 607 16.42 -34.35 36.57
C ARG A 607 16.38 -35.86 36.26
N ASN A 608 16.06 -36.67 37.27
CA ASN A 608 15.93 -38.14 37.21
C ASN A 608 17.25 -38.95 37.10
N ASP A 609 18.42 -38.34 37.29
CA ASP A 609 19.70 -39.09 37.30
C ASP A 609 20.73 -38.49 38.26
N ASP A 610 21.00 -39.19 39.36
CA ASP A 610 21.92 -38.76 40.41
C ASP A 610 23.40 -38.93 40.02
N SER A 611 23.69 -39.69 38.95
CA SER A 611 25.05 -39.91 38.44
C SER A 611 25.53 -38.82 37.48
N LYS A 612 24.62 -37.92 37.06
CA LYS A 612 24.91 -36.87 36.08
C LYS A 612 24.72 -35.47 36.65
N LEU A 613 25.62 -34.58 36.27
CA LEU A 613 25.55 -33.17 36.62
C LEU A 613 25.52 -32.30 35.37
N GLU A 614 24.75 -31.22 35.43
CA GLU A 614 24.80 -30.13 34.46
C GLU A 614 25.82 -29.11 34.96
N ILE A 615 26.93 -28.96 34.23
CA ILE A 615 28.02 -28.06 34.55
C ILE A 615 28.02 -26.92 33.53
N THR A 616 27.85 -25.69 34.00
CA THR A 616 27.96 -24.49 33.17
C THR A 616 29.39 -23.95 33.22
N LEU A 617 30.03 -23.86 32.05
CA LEU A 617 31.36 -23.32 31.84
C LEU A 617 31.30 -21.98 31.09
N GLU A 618 32.06 -20.99 31.54
CA GLU A 618 32.41 -19.82 30.72
C GLU A 618 33.68 -20.16 29.92
N LEU A 619 33.57 -20.22 28.59
CA LEU A 619 34.69 -20.44 27.68
C LEU A 619 35.10 -19.10 27.07
N LEU A 620 36.39 -18.75 27.21
CA LEU A 620 36.99 -17.56 26.61
C LEU A 620 37.92 -17.99 25.47
N MET A 621 37.56 -17.61 24.24
CA MET A 621 38.30 -17.91 23.02
C MET A 621 38.93 -16.64 22.45
N GLN A 622 40.16 -16.75 21.95
CA GLN A 622 40.91 -15.64 21.37
C GLN A 622 41.62 -16.06 20.09
N TRP A 623 41.45 -15.30 19.00
CA TRP A 623 42.12 -15.51 17.71
C TRP A 623 42.32 -14.18 16.96
N TYR A 624 42.97 -14.22 15.79
CA TYR A 624 43.22 -13.06 14.94
C TYR A 624 42.51 -13.20 13.58
N ASP A 625 41.76 -12.18 13.15
CA ASP A 625 41.08 -12.11 11.85
C ASP A 625 41.86 -11.19 10.89
N ALA A 626 42.40 -11.76 9.80
CA ALA A 626 43.27 -11.05 8.87
C ALA A 626 42.58 -9.94 8.04
N PHE A 627 41.23 -9.88 8.03
CA PHE A 627 40.46 -8.95 7.22
C PHE A 627 39.78 -7.85 8.05
N LEU A 628 39.73 -8.00 9.37
CA LEU A 628 39.00 -7.11 10.28
C LEU A 628 39.93 -6.22 11.11
N HIS A 629 40.77 -5.44 10.43
CA HIS A 629 41.65 -4.45 11.06
C HIS A 629 41.28 -3.02 10.66
N TRP A 630 41.48 -2.04 11.55
CA TRP A 630 41.34 -0.63 11.24
C TRP A 630 42.46 0.21 11.83
N ASN A 631 42.71 1.37 11.24
CA ASN A 631 43.68 2.31 11.77
C ASN A 631 43.04 3.14 12.91
N LYS A 632 43.61 3.04 14.12
CA LYS A 632 43.16 3.80 15.31
C LYS A 632 43.10 5.30 15.03
N ARG A 633 44.11 5.85 14.34
CA ARG A 633 44.25 7.30 14.11
C ARG A 633 43.13 7.88 13.26
N THR A 634 42.64 7.10 12.29
CA THR A 634 41.54 7.53 11.40
C THR A 634 40.15 7.26 12.00
N SER A 635 40.09 6.53 13.10
CA SER A 635 38.84 6.00 13.68
C SER A 635 38.57 6.58 15.08
N GLY A 636 39.06 7.80 15.35
CA GLY A 636 38.85 8.48 16.63
C GLY A 636 39.53 7.80 17.82
N ASN A 637 40.68 7.15 17.59
CA ASN A 637 41.42 6.37 18.59
C ASN A 637 40.62 5.22 19.22
N ILE A 638 39.58 4.72 18.54
CA ILE A 638 38.84 3.54 18.98
C ILE A 638 39.75 2.31 18.86
N GLU A 639 40.00 1.66 20.00
CA GLU A 639 40.85 0.48 20.07
C GLU A 639 40.07 -0.83 19.96
N THR A 640 38.86 -0.88 20.54
CA THR A 640 38.02 -2.08 20.55
C THR A 640 36.56 -1.75 20.26
N ILE A 641 35.85 -2.70 19.66
CA ILE A 641 34.41 -2.61 19.38
C ILE A 641 33.69 -3.90 19.77
N ASN A 642 32.41 -3.77 20.12
CA ASN A 642 31.52 -4.92 20.31
C ASN A 642 30.88 -5.30 18.97
N VAL A 643 31.01 -6.57 18.57
CA VAL A 643 30.52 -7.04 17.26
C VAL A 643 29.49 -8.15 17.45
N ALA A 644 28.50 -8.27 16.56
CA ALA A 644 27.56 -9.38 16.59
C ALA A 644 28.21 -10.69 16.09
N GLU A 645 27.79 -11.84 16.63
CA GLU A 645 28.36 -13.15 16.27
C GLU A 645 28.16 -13.46 14.78
N GLN A 646 26.98 -13.15 14.25
CA GLN A 646 26.65 -13.32 12.83
C GLN A 646 27.51 -12.49 11.87
N ASP A 647 28.24 -11.49 12.39
CA ASP A 647 29.13 -10.61 11.61
C ASP A 647 30.61 -11.02 11.76
N LEU A 648 30.92 -12.13 12.46
CA LEU A 648 32.27 -12.67 12.68
C LEU A 648 32.32 -14.14 12.31
N TRP A 649 33.48 -14.61 11.87
CA TRP A 649 33.76 -16.05 11.82
C TRP A 649 33.92 -16.60 13.25
N THR A 650 33.22 -17.67 13.59
CA THR A 650 33.33 -18.36 14.88
C THR A 650 33.55 -19.86 14.68
N PRO A 651 34.44 -20.51 15.45
CA PRO A 651 34.66 -21.95 15.37
C PRO A 651 33.52 -22.74 16.04
N THR A 652 33.17 -23.90 15.50
CA THR A 652 32.29 -24.86 16.18
C THR A 652 33.12 -25.93 16.92
N PHE A 653 32.85 -26.11 18.21
CA PHE A 653 33.42 -27.19 19.01
C PHE A 653 32.38 -28.24 19.42
N ALA A 654 32.84 -29.43 19.73
CA ALA A 654 32.04 -30.51 20.29
C ALA A 654 32.65 -30.99 21.61
N ALA A 655 31.79 -31.39 22.55
CA ALA A 655 32.15 -31.86 23.88
C ALA A 655 31.69 -33.30 24.10
N LYS A 656 32.53 -34.11 24.76
CA LYS A 656 32.27 -35.50 25.15
C LYS A 656 32.63 -35.72 26.62
N SER A 657 31.82 -36.50 27.33
CA SER A 657 32.12 -36.95 28.70
C SER A 657 32.94 -38.25 28.65
N PHE A 658 33.78 -38.48 29.66
CA PHE A 658 34.76 -39.58 29.67
C PHE A 658 34.13 -40.97 29.93
N HIS A 659 32.97 -41.05 30.59
CA HIS A 659 32.38 -42.34 31.00
C HIS A 659 30.97 -42.59 30.45
N LYS A 660 30.75 -43.79 29.89
CA LYS A 660 29.48 -44.45 29.48
C LYS A 660 28.50 -43.68 28.56
N SER A 661 28.68 -42.41 28.25
CA SER A 661 27.76 -41.65 27.37
C SER A 661 28.41 -41.33 26.01
N PRO A 662 27.95 -41.94 24.89
CA PRO A 662 28.42 -41.61 23.54
C PRO A 662 27.84 -40.30 22.99
N ARG A 663 27.09 -39.52 23.78
CA ARG A 663 26.41 -38.31 23.30
C ARG A 663 27.39 -37.14 23.18
N ILE A 664 27.67 -36.79 21.93
CA ILE A 664 28.41 -35.58 21.55
C ILE A 664 27.49 -34.36 21.76
N GLN A 665 27.94 -33.40 22.56
CA GLN A 665 27.24 -32.14 22.82
C GLN A 665 27.89 -31.02 21.99
N SER A 666 27.11 -30.25 21.23
CA SER A 666 27.64 -29.16 20.39
C SER A 666 27.69 -27.85 21.14
N THR A 667 28.75 -27.06 20.94
CA THR A 667 28.83 -25.68 21.47
C THR A 667 27.93 -24.68 20.73
N LYS A 668 27.23 -25.08 19.67
CA LYS A 668 26.24 -24.22 18.98
C LYS A 668 25.06 -23.79 19.86
N GLN A 669 24.84 -24.50 20.98
CA GLN A 669 23.75 -24.24 21.93
C GLN A 669 24.17 -23.32 23.09
N CYS A 670 25.41 -22.80 23.08
CA CYS A 670 25.91 -21.96 24.16
C CYS A 670 25.36 -20.53 24.09
N SER A 671 25.13 -19.95 25.26
CA SER A 671 24.66 -18.57 25.39
C SER A 671 25.83 -17.61 25.33
N ARG A 672 25.77 -16.65 24.41
CA ARG A 672 26.83 -15.67 24.23
C ARG A 672 26.90 -14.66 25.39
N VAL A 673 28.12 -14.36 25.85
CA VAL A 673 28.37 -13.38 26.91
C VAL A 673 28.97 -12.09 26.34
N LYS A 674 30.13 -12.18 25.69
CA LYS A 674 30.91 -11.04 25.21
C LYS A 674 31.58 -11.37 23.88
N CYS A 675 31.70 -10.36 23.02
CA CYS A 675 32.51 -10.46 21.81
C CYS A 675 33.13 -9.09 21.53
N HIS A 676 34.45 -9.03 21.61
CA HIS A 676 35.24 -7.83 21.39
C HIS A 676 36.15 -8.07 20.19
N LEU A 677 36.18 -7.10 19.27
CA LEU A 677 37.15 -7.04 18.18
C LEU A 677 38.06 -5.85 18.47
N SER A 678 39.36 -6.06 18.37
CA SER A 678 40.40 -5.04 18.51
C SER A 678 40.85 -4.53 17.14
N TYR A 679 41.39 -3.31 17.11
CA TYR A 679 41.81 -2.58 15.92
C TYR A 679 42.83 -3.33 15.05
N ASP A 680 43.66 -4.14 15.69
CA ASP A 680 44.70 -4.91 15.06
C ASP A 680 44.14 -6.15 14.39
N GLY A 681 42.92 -6.59 14.71
CA GLY A 681 42.29 -7.80 14.18
C GLY A 681 42.13 -8.92 15.22
N GLU A 682 42.53 -8.69 16.47
CA GLU A 682 42.30 -9.65 17.56
C GLU A 682 40.81 -9.72 17.93
N VAL A 683 40.28 -10.94 18.04
CA VAL A 683 38.92 -11.23 18.46
C VAL A 683 38.94 -11.99 19.78
N ILE A 684 38.20 -11.48 20.76
CA ILE A 684 37.92 -12.15 22.04
C ILE A 684 36.44 -12.51 22.08
N TYR A 685 36.14 -13.80 22.17
CA TYR A 685 34.78 -14.34 22.15
C TYR A 685 34.53 -15.18 23.40
N THR A 686 33.49 -14.84 24.15
CA THR A 686 33.16 -15.47 25.43
C THR A 686 31.75 -16.04 25.40
N VAL A 687 31.62 -17.33 25.74
CA VAL A 687 30.36 -18.08 25.73
C VAL A 687 30.14 -18.84 27.02
N LEU A 688 28.89 -18.95 27.46
CA LEU A 688 28.43 -19.79 28.56
C LEU A 688 27.83 -21.07 27.98
N CYS A 689 28.49 -22.19 28.23
CA CYS A 689 28.08 -23.51 27.76
C CYS A 689 27.66 -24.39 28.93
N THR A 690 26.50 -25.02 28.86
CA THR A 690 26.09 -26.02 29.87
C THR A 690 26.25 -27.42 29.29
N PHE A 691 27.07 -28.23 29.96
CA PHE A 691 27.36 -29.61 29.56
C PHE A 691 26.80 -30.59 30.57
N LYS A 692 26.19 -31.66 30.07
CA LYS A 692 25.84 -32.84 30.88
C LYS A 692 27.08 -33.71 31.00
N VAL A 693 27.57 -33.88 32.21
CA VAL A 693 28.79 -34.63 32.50
C VAL A 693 28.48 -35.80 33.42
N ASP A 694 28.97 -36.97 33.06
CA ASP A 694 28.90 -38.17 33.91
C ASP A 694 29.94 -38.05 35.02
N CYS A 695 29.50 -38.14 36.27
CA CYS A 695 30.33 -37.90 37.46
C CYS A 695 30.40 -39.12 38.38
N TYR A 696 31.58 -39.38 38.92
CA TYR A 696 31.84 -40.44 39.89
C TYR A 696 31.58 -39.94 41.32
N THR A 697 30.88 -40.72 42.17
CA THR A 697 30.51 -40.34 43.56
C THR A 697 31.24 -41.19 44.59
N GLU A 698 31.78 -40.58 45.63
CA GLU A 698 32.50 -41.26 46.72
C GLU A 698 31.71 -41.15 48.05
N PRO A 699 31.18 -42.25 48.64
CA PRO A 699 30.32 -42.19 49.83
C PRO A 699 31.15 -42.13 51.12
N ARG A 700 31.02 -41.04 51.90
CA ARG A 700 31.69 -40.89 53.22
C ARG A 700 30.74 -40.54 54.39
N TYR A 701 29.68 -39.73 54.22
CA TYR A 701 28.64 -39.44 55.23
C TYR A 701 27.25 -39.22 54.59
N TRP A 702 26.18 -39.87 55.10
CA TRP A 702 24.81 -39.68 54.57
C TRP A 702 24.32 -38.26 54.93
N ALA A 703 24.13 -37.44 53.89
CA ALA A 703 23.83 -36.00 53.82
C ALA A 703 24.98 -35.08 53.34
N PHE A 704 26.22 -35.60 53.18
CA PHE A 704 27.41 -34.86 52.72
C PHE A 704 28.31 -35.68 51.77
N ASP A 705 27.95 -35.84 50.49
CA ASP A 705 28.65 -36.64 49.45
C ASP A 705 29.59 -35.81 48.53
N THR A 706 30.72 -36.39 48.04
CA THR A 706 31.71 -35.77 47.11
C THR A 706 31.63 -36.38 45.69
N LYS A 707 31.75 -35.55 44.63
CA LYS A 707 31.68 -35.99 43.20
C LYS A 707 32.84 -35.49 42.31
N ILE A 708 33.28 -36.30 41.33
CA ILE A 708 34.36 -36.01 40.34
C ILE A 708 33.82 -36.11 38.91
N CYS A 709 34.07 -35.10 38.06
CA CYS A 709 33.52 -34.99 36.70
C CYS A 709 34.61 -34.64 35.64
N THR A 710 34.69 -35.38 34.53
CA THR A 710 35.67 -35.15 33.44
C THR A 710 35.00 -34.84 32.09
N LEU A 711 35.45 -33.77 31.42
CA LEU A 711 34.95 -33.28 30.13
C LEU A 711 36.10 -33.15 29.10
N ARG A 712 35.85 -33.46 27.82
CA ARG A 712 36.77 -33.19 26.72
C ARG A 712 36.11 -32.42 25.60
N ILE A 713 36.80 -31.44 25.01
CA ILE A 713 36.28 -30.59 23.93
C ILE A 713 37.26 -30.63 22.75
N TYR A 714 36.73 -30.77 21.53
CA TYR A 714 37.51 -30.89 20.29
C TYR A 714 36.86 -30.14 19.12
N SER A 715 37.65 -29.77 18.10
CA SER A 715 37.13 -29.15 16.87
C SER A 715 36.48 -30.17 15.94
N VAL A 716 35.29 -29.86 15.42
CA VAL A 716 34.56 -30.75 14.49
C VAL A 716 34.91 -30.47 13.03
N GLU A 717 35.12 -29.21 12.69
CA GLU A 717 35.19 -28.73 11.31
C GLU A 717 36.63 -28.60 10.79
N TYR A 718 37.61 -28.53 11.69
CA TYR A 718 39.00 -28.24 11.34
C TYR A 718 39.95 -29.29 11.93
N ASP A 719 40.93 -29.70 11.10
CA ASP A 719 42.01 -30.59 11.51
C ASP A 719 43.18 -29.81 12.17
N THR A 720 44.20 -30.54 12.60
CA THR A 720 45.43 -29.97 13.19
C THR A 720 46.29 -29.18 12.18
N ASN A 721 46.02 -29.28 10.88
CA ASN A 721 46.68 -28.49 9.84
C ASN A 721 46.02 -27.13 9.63
N GLN A 722 44.73 -26.98 9.97
CA GLN A 722 43.97 -25.76 9.79
C GLN A 722 43.82 -24.95 11.08
N LEU A 723 43.76 -25.62 12.24
CA LEU A 723 43.53 -24.98 13.54
C LEU A 723 44.50 -25.51 14.61
N SER A 724 45.19 -24.60 15.29
CA SER A 724 46.05 -24.90 16.44
C SER A 724 45.39 -24.38 17.73
N LEU A 725 45.11 -25.27 18.68
CA LEU A 725 44.51 -24.92 19.99
C LEU A 725 45.58 -24.80 21.07
N PHE A 726 45.52 -23.71 21.83
CA PHE A 726 46.35 -23.45 22.99
C PHE A 726 45.46 -23.20 24.21
N HIS A 727 45.89 -23.65 25.39
CA HIS A 727 45.15 -23.44 26.63
C HIS A 727 45.87 -22.45 27.54
N PHE A 728 45.10 -21.68 28.32
CA PHE A 728 45.64 -20.90 29.43
C PHE A 728 44.75 -21.07 30.66
N GLN A 729 45.37 -21.13 31.84
CA GLN A 729 44.64 -21.30 33.09
C GLN A 729 44.44 -19.94 33.76
N ARG A 730 43.18 -19.53 33.88
CA ARG A 730 42.81 -18.39 34.72
C ARG A 730 42.84 -18.86 36.19
N ARG A 731 43.44 -18.08 37.10
CA ARG A 731 43.27 -18.36 38.54
C ARG A 731 41.78 -18.27 38.87
N LEU A 732 41.26 -19.25 39.61
CA LEU A 732 39.89 -19.26 40.15
C LEU A 732 39.71 -17.99 41.00
N SER A 733 39.16 -16.93 40.42
CA SER A 733 38.64 -15.80 41.19
C SER A 733 37.24 -16.21 41.63
N TYR A 734 37.12 -16.94 42.74
CA TYR A 734 35.83 -17.33 43.31
C TYR A 734 34.89 -16.11 43.36
N PRO A 735 33.87 -16.00 42.49
CA PRO A 735 32.81 -15.06 42.75
C PRO A 735 31.97 -15.72 43.84
N SER A 736 31.88 -15.08 45.00
CA SER A 736 31.02 -15.49 46.12
C SER A 736 29.56 -15.57 45.67
N TYR A 737 29.14 -16.71 45.12
CA TYR A 737 27.73 -17.05 44.93
C TYR A 737 27.33 -18.04 46.04
N PRO A 738 26.79 -17.58 47.18
CA PRO A 738 26.48 -18.41 48.36
C PRO A 738 25.23 -19.30 48.18
N LEU A 739 24.80 -19.55 46.94
CA LEU A 739 23.52 -20.20 46.60
C LEU A 739 23.68 -21.52 45.85
N LEU A 740 24.91 -21.99 45.63
CA LEU A 740 25.10 -23.30 45.02
C LEU A 740 24.72 -24.41 46.02
N PRO A 741 23.94 -25.42 45.60
CA PRO A 741 23.75 -26.63 46.39
C PRO A 741 25.05 -27.43 46.52
N TYR A 742 26.08 -27.10 45.72
CA TYR A 742 27.39 -27.73 45.68
C TYR A 742 28.57 -26.75 45.87
N LYS A 743 29.60 -27.14 46.62
CA LYS A 743 30.89 -26.44 46.79
C LYS A 743 31.95 -27.06 45.87
N ILE A 744 32.64 -26.27 45.04
CA ILE A 744 33.70 -26.73 44.12
C ILE A 744 35.05 -26.80 44.88
N THR A 745 35.77 -27.93 44.75
CA THR A 745 37.04 -28.17 45.46
C THR A 745 38.27 -28.08 44.54
N SER A 746 38.19 -28.47 43.26
CA SER A 746 39.30 -28.34 42.30
C SER A 746 38.87 -28.30 40.82
N PHE A 747 39.65 -27.62 39.96
CA PHE A 747 39.48 -27.53 38.50
C PHE A 747 40.84 -27.55 37.76
N GLN A 748 41.01 -28.42 36.76
CA GLN A 748 42.25 -28.55 35.97
C GLN A 748 41.96 -28.70 34.46
N MET A 749 42.88 -28.21 33.59
CA MET A 749 42.74 -28.23 32.13
C MET A 749 44.06 -28.58 31.42
N ALA A 750 44.02 -29.46 30.41
CA ALA A 750 45.21 -29.93 29.68
C ALA A 750 44.92 -30.19 28.19
N THR A 751 45.90 -29.97 27.30
CA THR A 751 45.80 -30.37 25.89
C THR A 751 45.98 -31.87 25.70
N VAL A 752 45.30 -32.43 24.71
CA VAL A 752 45.39 -33.85 24.35
C VAL A 752 46.13 -33.97 23.02
N ASN A 753 47.19 -34.78 23.00
CA ASN A 753 47.92 -35.10 21.77
C ASN A 753 47.08 -36.03 20.88
N SER A 754 46.33 -35.43 19.94
CA SER A 754 45.49 -36.12 18.95
C SER A 754 45.98 -35.80 17.54
N THR A 755 45.99 -36.79 16.65
CA THR A 755 46.44 -36.65 15.25
C THR A 755 45.33 -36.25 14.28
N MET A 756 44.07 -36.30 14.70
CA MET A 756 42.90 -36.09 13.83
C MET A 756 42.26 -34.71 14.03
N SER A 757 42.09 -34.30 15.28
CA SER A 757 41.50 -33.01 15.64
C SER A 757 42.13 -32.48 16.92
N PRO A 758 42.30 -31.15 17.04
CA PRO A 758 42.83 -30.57 18.26
C PRO A 758 41.79 -30.70 19.40
N GLU A 759 42.22 -31.20 20.56
CA GLU A 759 41.37 -31.56 21.71
C GLU A 759 42.00 -31.10 23.05
N PHE A 760 41.16 -30.73 24.02
CA PHE A 760 41.56 -30.46 25.41
C PHE A 760 40.64 -31.17 26.42
N ARG A 761 41.19 -31.48 27.60
CA ARG A 761 40.57 -32.20 28.73
C ARG A 761 40.41 -31.27 29.94
N MET A 762 39.30 -31.41 30.67
CA MET A 762 38.96 -30.69 31.90
C MET A 762 38.50 -31.65 33.01
N ASP A 763 38.97 -31.47 34.24
CA ASP A 763 38.61 -32.28 35.42
C ASP A 763 38.08 -31.39 36.57
N ILE A 764 36.91 -31.72 37.18
CA ILE A 764 36.14 -30.90 38.16
C ILE A 764 35.72 -31.73 39.39
N VAL A 765 35.81 -31.21 40.63
CA VAL A 765 35.45 -31.92 41.90
C VAL A 765 34.53 -31.07 42.84
N ILE A 766 33.50 -31.65 43.52
CA ILE A 766 32.41 -30.92 44.28
C ILE A 766 31.78 -31.61 45.56
N GLU A 767 31.07 -30.89 46.49
CA GLU A 767 30.38 -31.33 47.80
C GLU A 767 28.98 -30.64 48.14
N ARG A 768 28.01 -31.15 48.99
CA ARG A 768 26.54 -30.67 49.18
C ARG A 768 26.06 -29.95 50.52
N LEU A 769 25.01 -29.05 50.55
CA LEU A 769 24.39 -28.30 51.75
C LEU A 769 22.80 -28.26 51.91
N ILE A 770 22.14 -28.29 53.12
CA ILE A 770 20.61 -28.43 53.31
C ILE A 770 19.80 -27.60 54.41
N GLY A 771 20.34 -27.02 55.50
CA GLY A 771 19.54 -26.71 56.74
C GLY A 771 18.55 -25.50 56.85
N SER A 772 18.60 -24.45 56.02
CA SER A 772 17.88 -23.18 56.28
C SER A 772 16.41 -23.10 55.85
N HIS A 773 15.96 -23.97 54.94
CA HIS A 773 14.63 -23.86 54.32
C HIS A 773 13.46 -24.29 55.21
N LEU A 774 13.70 -25.13 56.23
CA LEU A 774 12.63 -25.70 57.06
C LEU A 774 12.00 -24.69 58.04
N VAL A 775 12.78 -23.70 58.52
CA VAL A 775 12.31 -22.71 59.51
C VAL A 775 11.25 -21.76 58.93
N VAL A 776 11.40 -21.37 57.66
CA VAL A 776 10.51 -20.42 56.99
C VAL A 776 9.08 -20.97 56.87
N PHE A 777 8.94 -22.26 56.57
CA PHE A 777 7.63 -22.89 56.39
C PHE A 777 6.82 -22.96 57.69
N LEU A 778 7.49 -23.16 58.84
CA LEU A 778 6.83 -23.26 60.14
C LEU A 778 6.20 -21.93 60.58
N VAL A 779 6.92 -20.82 60.43
CA VAL A 779 6.45 -19.48 60.83
C VAL A 779 5.17 -19.09 60.09
N LEU A 780 5.08 -19.41 58.80
CA LEU A 780 3.93 -19.10 57.95
C LEU A 780 2.65 -19.84 58.39
N ILE A 781 2.77 -21.09 58.85
CA ILE A 781 1.61 -21.88 59.29
C ILE A 781 0.97 -21.26 60.55
N VAL A 782 1.79 -20.80 61.50
CA VAL A 782 1.30 -20.18 62.75
C VAL A 782 0.49 -18.92 62.47
N ILE A 783 0.96 -18.05 61.56
CA ILE A 783 0.26 -16.81 61.19
C ILE A 783 -1.12 -17.11 60.62
N LEU A 784 -1.23 -18.14 59.78
CA LEU A 784 -2.50 -18.52 59.15
C LEU A 784 -3.53 -19.04 60.16
N CYS A 785 -3.11 -19.77 61.20
CA CYS A 785 -4.01 -20.22 62.27
C CYS A 785 -4.61 -19.05 63.06
N LEU A 786 -3.81 -18.01 63.33
CA LEU A 786 -4.27 -16.81 64.05
C LEU A 786 -5.34 -16.03 63.26
N LEU A 787 -5.21 -15.97 61.93
CA LEU A 787 -6.20 -15.30 61.07
C LEU A 787 -7.58 -15.96 61.14
N ASN A 788 -7.65 -17.30 61.22
CA ASN A 788 -8.91 -18.03 61.38
C ASN A 788 -9.62 -17.64 62.69
N LEU A 789 -8.86 -17.58 63.79
CA LEU A 789 -9.38 -17.20 65.11
C LEU A 789 -9.89 -15.75 65.14
N PHE A 790 -9.15 -14.83 64.52
CA PHE A 790 -9.50 -13.41 64.52
C PHE A 790 -10.79 -13.11 63.74
N SER A 791 -11.11 -13.92 62.73
CA SER A 791 -12.32 -13.74 61.93
C SER A 791 -13.62 -13.74 62.76
N LEU A 792 -13.68 -14.53 63.84
CA LEU A 792 -14.86 -14.66 64.72
C LEU A 792 -15.11 -13.43 65.63
N TRP A 793 -14.17 -12.48 65.67
CA TRP A 793 -14.29 -11.25 66.44
C TRP A 793 -14.85 -10.07 65.66
N PHE A 794 -15.01 -10.21 64.34
CA PHE A 794 -15.69 -9.24 63.50
C PHE A 794 -17.21 -9.45 63.50
N ASN A 795 -17.94 -8.34 63.41
CA ASN A 795 -19.41 -8.37 63.36
C ASN A 795 -19.87 -9.21 62.15
N ILE A 796 -20.89 -10.06 62.36
CA ILE A 796 -21.44 -10.92 61.33
C ILE A 796 -21.85 -10.15 60.07
N ASN A 797 -22.38 -8.92 60.20
CA ASN A 797 -22.77 -8.09 59.06
C ASN A 797 -21.60 -7.31 58.44
N SER A 798 -20.42 -7.31 59.06
CA SER A 798 -19.24 -6.64 58.52
C SER A 798 -18.66 -7.41 57.35
N SER A 799 -18.47 -6.73 56.22
CA SER A 799 -17.73 -7.27 55.07
C SER A 799 -16.32 -7.73 55.47
N ALA A 800 -15.69 -7.10 56.47
CA ALA A 800 -14.38 -7.49 56.98
C ALA A 800 -14.35 -8.94 57.44
N ARG A 801 -15.39 -9.42 58.14
CA ARG A 801 -15.48 -10.83 58.58
C ARG A 801 -15.45 -11.80 57.40
N THR A 802 -16.28 -11.54 56.39
CA THR A 802 -16.38 -12.41 55.22
C THR A 802 -15.10 -12.38 54.41
N ILE A 803 -14.48 -11.22 54.25
CA ILE A 803 -13.20 -11.09 53.57
C ILE A 803 -12.12 -11.88 54.31
N THR A 804 -11.96 -11.70 55.62
CA THR A 804 -10.92 -12.40 56.40
C THR A 804 -11.14 -13.92 56.41
N ALA A 805 -12.37 -14.40 56.58
CA ALA A 805 -12.66 -15.84 56.61
C ALA A 805 -12.43 -16.52 55.25
N VAL A 806 -12.88 -15.89 54.15
CA VAL A 806 -12.68 -16.43 52.80
C VAL A 806 -11.21 -16.36 52.41
N LEU A 807 -10.56 -15.20 52.59
CA LEU A 807 -9.16 -15.01 52.24
C LEU A 807 -8.25 -15.96 53.05
N GLY A 808 -8.49 -16.10 54.36
CA GLY A 808 -7.73 -17.01 55.22
C GLY A 808 -7.82 -18.47 54.76
N THR A 809 -9.03 -18.94 54.46
CA THR A 809 -9.27 -20.32 53.99
C THR A 809 -8.60 -20.56 52.62
N VAL A 810 -8.70 -19.60 51.70
CA VAL A 810 -8.05 -19.68 50.38
C VAL A 810 -6.52 -19.71 50.53
N MET A 811 -5.94 -18.82 51.33
CA MET A 811 -4.49 -18.78 51.55
C MET A 811 -3.96 -20.10 52.12
N GLN A 812 -4.69 -20.71 53.06
CA GLN A 812 -4.32 -22.02 53.62
C GLN A 812 -4.39 -23.14 52.59
N SER A 813 -5.42 -23.17 51.74
CA SER A 813 -5.53 -24.17 50.67
C SER A 813 -4.37 -24.09 49.66
N MET A 814 -4.00 -22.88 49.25
CA MET A 814 -2.90 -22.69 48.30
C MET A 814 -1.58 -23.12 48.91
N PHE A 815 -1.32 -22.73 50.16
CA PHE A 815 -0.05 -23.05 50.82
C PHE A 815 0.07 -24.55 51.14
N LEU A 816 -1.06 -25.23 51.39
CA LEU A 816 -1.10 -26.68 51.55
C LEU A 816 -0.64 -27.43 50.30
N VAL A 817 -1.16 -27.04 49.13
CA VAL A 817 -0.76 -27.63 47.84
C VAL A 817 0.73 -27.41 47.58
N ILE A 818 1.23 -26.20 47.88
CA ILE A 818 2.65 -25.86 47.72
C ILE A 818 3.53 -26.76 48.60
N LEU A 819 3.18 -26.95 49.88
CA LEU A 819 3.97 -27.77 50.80
C LEU A 819 3.97 -29.26 50.41
N TYR A 820 2.84 -29.82 50.01
CA TYR A 820 2.79 -31.20 49.53
C TYR A 820 3.59 -31.39 48.24
N TRP A 821 3.46 -30.47 47.29
CA TRP A 821 4.24 -30.49 46.06
C TRP A 821 5.75 -30.38 46.35
N TYR A 822 6.15 -29.43 47.20
CA TYR A 822 7.54 -29.23 47.57
C TYR A 822 8.10 -30.44 48.33
N GLY A 823 7.30 -31.05 49.20
CA GLY A 823 7.60 -32.30 49.90
C GLY A 823 7.91 -33.46 48.96
N ILE A 824 7.05 -33.68 47.97
CA ILE A 824 7.20 -34.79 47.02
C ILE A 824 8.34 -34.53 46.02
N VAL A 825 8.46 -33.30 45.51
CA VAL A 825 9.31 -32.97 44.37
C VAL A 825 10.72 -32.53 44.77
N LYS A 826 10.86 -31.84 45.90
CA LYS A 826 12.12 -31.18 46.29
C LYS A 826 12.71 -31.77 47.56
N MET A 827 11.93 -31.86 48.63
CA MET A 827 12.41 -32.23 49.96
C MET A 827 11.38 -33.05 50.73
N LYS A 828 11.53 -34.37 50.73
CA LYS A 828 10.66 -35.31 51.48
C LYS A 828 10.40 -34.92 52.95
N PRO A 829 11.34 -34.32 53.71
CA PRO A 829 11.11 -33.91 55.10
C PRO A 829 10.06 -32.79 55.31
N VAL A 830 9.55 -32.15 54.25
CA VAL A 830 8.54 -31.06 54.36
C VAL A 830 7.10 -31.59 54.50
N ILE A 831 6.88 -32.87 54.19
CA ILE A 831 5.55 -33.51 54.19
C ILE A 831 4.83 -33.45 55.56
N PRO A 832 5.49 -33.62 56.73
CA PRO A 832 4.83 -33.51 58.03
C PRO A 832 4.25 -32.12 58.33
N LEU A 833 4.91 -31.03 57.91
CA LEU A 833 4.36 -29.68 58.09
C LEU A 833 3.09 -29.45 57.26
N ALA A 834 2.97 -30.11 56.10
CA ALA A 834 1.78 -30.01 55.27
C ALA A 834 0.54 -30.61 55.97
N HIS A 835 0.72 -31.70 56.73
CA HIS A 835 -0.38 -32.30 57.51
C HIS A 835 -0.89 -31.36 58.61
N LEU A 836 0.01 -30.62 59.27
CA LEU A 836 -0.36 -29.63 60.28
C LEU A 836 -1.26 -28.51 59.70
N LEU A 837 -0.92 -28.03 58.51
CA LEU A 837 -1.70 -27.01 57.81
C LEU A 837 -3.08 -27.52 57.33
N LEU A 838 -3.18 -28.80 56.97
CA LEU A 838 -4.45 -29.41 56.55
C LEU A 838 -5.52 -29.34 57.67
N GLY A 839 -5.15 -29.59 58.93
CA GLY A 839 -6.09 -29.47 60.04
C GLY A 839 -6.54 -28.02 60.28
N SER A 840 -5.63 -27.05 60.13
CA SER A 840 -5.98 -25.62 60.20
C SER A 840 -6.97 -25.20 59.11
N PHE A 841 -6.77 -25.71 57.89
CA PHE A 841 -7.67 -25.48 56.76
C PHE A 841 -9.09 -25.98 57.04
N ALA A 842 -9.23 -27.19 57.61
CA ALA A 842 -10.54 -27.73 57.98
C ALA A 842 -11.28 -26.82 58.97
N PHE A 843 -10.58 -26.30 59.97
CA PHE A 843 -11.16 -25.36 60.94
C PHE A 843 -11.54 -24.00 60.32
N GLY A 844 -10.73 -23.48 59.40
CA GLY A 844 -11.04 -22.26 58.65
C GLY A 844 -12.31 -22.41 57.80
N ALA A 845 -12.46 -23.55 57.13
CA ALA A 845 -13.65 -23.85 56.33
C ALA A 845 -14.93 -23.90 57.19
N ILE A 846 -14.87 -24.48 58.39
CA ILE A 846 -15.98 -24.49 59.35
C ILE A 846 -16.37 -23.06 59.76
N ALA A 847 -15.39 -22.20 60.09
CA ALA A 847 -15.65 -20.81 60.45
C ALA A 847 -16.25 -19.98 59.29
N CYS A 848 -15.82 -20.25 58.06
CA CYS A 848 -16.36 -19.63 56.84
C CYS A 848 -17.81 -20.07 56.59
N GLY A 849 -18.09 -21.38 56.68
CA GLY A 849 -19.44 -21.94 56.54
C GLY A 849 -20.42 -21.40 57.58
N TRP A 850 -19.99 -21.33 58.84
CA TRP A 850 -20.75 -20.70 59.92
C TRP A 850 -21.11 -19.24 59.60
N THR A 851 -20.14 -18.45 59.12
CA THR A 851 -20.35 -17.04 58.76
C THR A 851 -21.39 -16.87 57.65
N TYR A 852 -21.35 -17.71 56.61
CA TYR A 852 -22.30 -17.61 55.50
C TYR A 852 -23.70 -18.12 55.89
N PHE A 853 -23.78 -19.22 56.64
CA PHE A 853 -25.04 -19.76 57.13
C PHE A 853 -25.82 -18.72 57.93
N VAL A 854 -25.18 -18.09 58.92
CA VAL A 854 -25.83 -17.10 59.78
C VAL A 854 -26.21 -15.84 58.99
N ARG A 855 -25.34 -15.36 58.08
CA ARG A 855 -25.70 -14.25 57.18
C ARG A 855 -26.89 -14.57 56.30
N GLY A 856 -26.98 -15.78 55.77
CA GLY A 856 -28.10 -16.24 54.96
C GLY A 856 -29.42 -16.15 55.71
N GLN A 857 -29.43 -16.58 56.98
CA GLN A 857 -30.61 -16.46 57.85
C GLN A 857 -31.00 -14.99 58.12
N ILE A 858 -30.02 -14.11 58.32
CA ILE A 858 -30.27 -12.68 58.55
C ILE A 858 -30.73 -11.95 57.27
N SER A 859 -30.20 -12.33 56.10
CA SER A 859 -30.39 -11.63 54.83
C SER A 859 -31.67 -11.99 54.07
N THR A 860 -32.14 -13.23 54.14
CA THR A 860 -33.18 -13.73 53.22
C THR A 860 -34.61 -13.43 53.66
N ARG A 861 -34.85 -12.97 54.89
CA ARG A 861 -36.21 -12.66 55.38
C ARG A 861 -36.21 -11.39 56.23
N LYS A 862 -36.66 -10.28 55.64
CA LYS A 862 -36.84 -8.99 56.34
C LYS A 862 -37.71 -9.20 57.59
N ARG A 863 -37.10 -8.99 58.77
CA ARG A 863 -37.69 -8.80 60.11
C ARG A 863 -38.58 -9.88 60.74
N PHE A 864 -38.95 -11.00 60.09
CA PHE A 864 -39.86 -11.98 60.73
C PHE A 864 -39.40 -13.44 60.62
N THR A 865 -38.18 -13.76 61.08
CA THR A 865 -37.84 -15.14 61.45
C THR A 865 -37.52 -15.23 62.94
N THR A 866 -38.32 -16.03 63.63
CA THR A 866 -38.12 -16.48 65.00
C THR A 866 -36.89 -17.41 65.04
N CYS A 867 -35.95 -17.15 65.94
CA CYS A 867 -34.90 -18.12 66.26
C CYS A 867 -35.57 -19.38 66.86
N PRO A 868 -35.11 -20.62 66.55
CA PRO A 868 -35.65 -21.82 67.18
C PRO A 868 -35.61 -21.70 68.71
N ARG A 869 -36.76 -21.90 69.36
CA ARG A 869 -36.91 -21.70 70.82
C ARG A 869 -35.87 -22.45 71.66
N THR A 870 -35.39 -23.60 71.18
CA THR A 870 -34.32 -24.38 71.83
C THR A 870 -32.98 -23.64 71.90
N VAL A 871 -32.57 -22.95 70.83
CA VAL A 871 -31.31 -22.19 70.80
C VAL A 871 -31.39 -20.98 71.73
N ALA A 872 -32.53 -20.29 71.73
CA ALA A 872 -32.77 -19.18 72.64
C ALA A 872 -32.79 -19.63 74.12
N GLN A 873 -33.39 -20.80 74.42
CA GLN A 873 -33.39 -21.39 75.76
C GLN A 873 -31.99 -21.77 76.24
N VAL A 874 -31.15 -22.37 75.39
CA VAL A 874 -29.76 -22.74 75.73
C VAL A 874 -28.93 -21.49 76.05
N ILE A 875 -29.05 -20.44 75.23
CA ILE A 875 -28.33 -19.19 75.48
C ILE A 875 -28.86 -18.49 76.73
N GLY A 876 -30.18 -18.50 76.95
CA GLY A 876 -30.80 -18.01 78.18
C GLY A 876 -30.32 -18.74 79.42
N PHE A 877 -30.16 -20.07 79.34
CA PHE A 877 -29.57 -20.88 80.41
C PHE A 877 -28.10 -20.51 80.66
N LEU A 878 -27.28 -20.40 79.62
CA LEU A 878 -25.87 -20.01 79.72
C LEU A 878 -25.69 -18.59 80.30
N ARG A 879 -26.62 -17.67 79.99
CA ARG A 879 -26.63 -16.30 80.53
C ARG A 879 -27.06 -16.21 82.01
N LYS A 880 -27.57 -17.28 82.64
CA LYS A 880 -27.82 -17.28 84.10
C LYS A 880 -26.54 -17.20 84.92
N ASN A 881 -25.39 -17.61 84.36
CA ASN A 881 -24.11 -17.60 85.06
C ASN A 881 -23.35 -16.30 84.80
N ARG A 882 -23.11 -15.47 85.84
CA ARG A 882 -22.56 -14.11 85.71
C ARG A 882 -21.27 -13.98 84.86
N PRO A 883 -20.19 -14.74 85.08
CA PRO A 883 -18.97 -14.61 84.28
C PRO A 883 -19.18 -15.01 82.82
N LEU A 884 -19.97 -16.05 82.58
CA LEU A 884 -20.27 -16.52 81.24
C LEU A 884 -21.17 -15.53 80.49
N ALA A 885 -22.16 -14.95 81.18
CA ALA A 885 -23.00 -13.89 80.65
C ALA A 885 -22.15 -12.68 80.21
N SER A 886 -21.18 -12.27 81.04
CA SER A 886 -20.25 -11.18 80.73
C SER A 886 -19.42 -11.48 79.47
N PHE A 887 -18.80 -12.67 79.37
CA PHE A 887 -18.00 -13.03 78.18
C PHE A 887 -18.84 -13.14 76.90
N LEU A 888 -20.02 -13.75 76.99
CA LEU A 888 -20.95 -13.89 75.86
C LEU A 888 -21.55 -12.54 75.42
N SER A 889 -21.56 -11.53 76.30
CA SER A 889 -21.98 -10.17 76.00
C SER A 889 -20.89 -9.27 75.41
N ILE A 890 -19.63 -9.74 75.31
CA ILE A 890 -18.53 -8.94 74.73
C ILE A 890 -18.80 -8.69 73.24
N GLY A 891 -18.96 -7.40 72.89
CA GLY A 891 -19.25 -6.92 71.55
C GLY A 891 -18.18 -7.26 70.50
N TYR A 892 -18.51 -7.03 69.23
CA TYR A 892 -17.56 -7.17 68.12
C TYR A 892 -16.65 -5.94 68.01
N LEU A 893 -15.47 -6.11 67.42
CA LEU A 893 -14.41 -5.09 67.37
C LEU A 893 -14.77 -3.77 66.63
N ASN A 894 -15.81 -3.74 65.78
CA ASN A 894 -16.11 -2.63 64.84
C ASN A 894 -17.50 -1.98 65.03
N GLY A 895 -18.15 -2.10 66.20
CA GLY A 895 -19.44 -1.47 66.46
C GLY A 895 -19.41 -0.60 67.71
N THR A 896 -19.67 0.70 67.53
CA THR A 896 -20.00 1.65 68.60
C THR A 896 -21.22 1.15 69.38
N SER A 897 -21.15 1.31 70.70
CA SER A 897 -22.21 1.00 71.66
C SER A 897 -23.56 1.54 71.22
N THR A 898 -24.47 0.66 70.83
CA THR A 898 -25.90 0.91 71.10
C THR A 898 -26.10 0.62 72.57
N GLU A 899 -25.76 1.60 73.41
CA GLU A 899 -26.31 1.65 74.76
C GLU A 899 -27.84 1.62 74.66
N GLY A 900 -28.45 0.70 75.40
CA GLY A 900 -29.76 0.92 76.00
C GLY A 900 -30.98 1.00 75.08
N LYS A 901 -31.33 -0.11 74.41
CA LYS A 901 -32.75 -0.43 74.16
C LYS A 901 -33.18 -1.85 74.54
N LEU A 902 -32.29 -2.66 75.13
CA LEU A 902 -32.61 -4.03 75.57
C LEU A 902 -32.39 -4.29 77.07
N ALA A 903 -31.99 -3.26 77.83
CA ALA A 903 -31.94 -3.33 79.30
C ALA A 903 -33.19 -2.70 79.96
N ASN A 904 -33.83 -1.70 79.36
CA ASN A 904 -34.93 -0.97 79.99
C ASN A 904 -36.34 -1.37 79.51
N ASP A 905 -36.47 -2.12 78.41
CA ASP A 905 -37.78 -2.57 77.90
C ASP A 905 -38.26 -3.89 78.52
N TRP A 906 -37.48 -4.50 79.43
CA TRP A 906 -37.91 -5.68 80.22
C TRP A 906 -38.24 -5.36 81.68
N GLU A 907 -38.02 -4.11 82.14
CA GLU A 907 -38.32 -3.70 83.52
C GLU A 907 -39.59 -2.84 83.67
N ASP A 908 -40.15 -2.23 82.60
CA ASP A 908 -41.24 -1.24 82.76
C ASP A 908 -42.52 -1.49 81.91
N THR A 909 -42.73 -2.70 81.38
CA THR A 909 -44.08 -3.12 80.94
C THR A 909 -44.88 -3.68 82.13
N ARG A 910 -45.44 -2.73 82.90
CA ARG A 910 -46.58 -2.84 83.85
C ARG A 910 -46.32 -3.40 85.25
N VAL A 911 -45.88 -2.50 86.13
CA VAL A 911 -46.71 -2.12 87.28
C VAL A 911 -47.99 -1.44 86.75
N GLN A 912 -49.03 -2.24 86.51
CA GLN A 912 -50.44 -1.90 86.78
C GLN A 912 -51.20 -3.21 87.05
N GLN A 913 -50.84 -3.86 88.17
CA GLN A 913 -51.86 -4.24 89.14
C GLN A 913 -52.33 -2.90 89.75
N ASN A 914 -53.59 -2.50 89.71
CA ASN A 914 -54.56 -2.99 90.68
C ASN A 914 -55.98 -2.84 90.13
N THR A 915 -56.63 -3.99 89.96
CA THR A 915 -57.99 -4.33 90.40
C THR A 915 -58.84 -3.19 90.98
N PRO A 916 -60.11 -3.12 90.55
CA PRO A 916 -61.16 -3.29 91.56
C PRO A 916 -62.30 -4.22 91.11
N THR A 917 -62.44 -5.30 91.88
CA THR A 917 -63.68 -5.90 92.41
C THR A 917 -64.75 -6.47 91.44
N ALA A 918 -65.05 -7.76 91.65
CA ALA A 918 -66.37 -8.43 91.63
C ALA A 918 -67.59 -7.56 91.18
N VAL A 919 -68.53 -7.99 90.32
CA VAL A 919 -69.32 -9.24 90.27
C VAL A 919 -70.13 -9.30 88.95
N ASP A 920 -70.28 -10.52 88.42
CA ASP A 920 -71.35 -11.15 87.60
C ASP A 920 -72.07 -10.49 86.41
N ASN A 921 -72.19 -11.26 85.30
CA ASN A 921 -73.34 -12.13 84.95
C ASN A 921 -73.80 -12.10 83.47
N GLU A 922 -74.17 -13.31 83.02
CA GLU A 922 -75.20 -13.71 82.04
C GLU A 922 -75.11 -13.45 80.51
N ARG A 923 -75.18 -14.60 79.80
CA ARG A 923 -76.02 -15.01 78.63
C ARG A 923 -76.12 -14.19 77.33
N GLN A 924 -75.98 -14.99 76.26
CA GLN A 924 -76.76 -15.04 74.99
C GLN A 924 -76.57 -13.99 73.88
N GLN A 925 -76.19 -14.55 72.72
CA GLN A 925 -76.79 -14.42 71.37
C GLN A 925 -76.87 -13.07 70.64
N ASP A 926 -76.62 -13.23 69.33
CA ASP A 926 -77.01 -12.43 68.17
C ASP A 926 -76.16 -11.21 67.76
N ASP A 927 -75.85 -11.26 66.45
CA ASP A 927 -75.71 -10.22 65.44
C ASP A 927 -74.87 -8.94 65.65
N ASP A 928 -74.15 -8.66 64.57
CA ASP A 928 -73.85 -7.35 64.00
C ASP A 928 -72.60 -6.54 64.43
N MET A 929 -72.05 -5.90 63.40
CA MET A 929 -71.18 -4.72 63.31
C MET A 929 -70.39 -4.15 64.51
N THR A 930 -69.13 -3.77 64.21
CA THR A 930 -68.27 -2.67 64.75
C THR A 930 -67.14 -2.92 65.78
N SER A 931 -65.93 -2.52 65.33
CA SER A 931 -64.82 -1.79 65.98
C SER A 931 -63.99 -2.30 67.20
N SER A 932 -62.67 -2.21 67.00
CA SER A 932 -61.56 -1.83 67.92
C SER A 932 -60.79 -2.91 68.75
N GLY A 933 -59.47 -2.98 68.48
CA GLY A 933 -58.32 -3.15 69.42
C GLY A 933 -58.02 -4.51 70.07
N ASN A 934 -56.87 -5.16 69.74
CA ASN A 934 -55.80 -5.64 70.67
C ASN A 934 -54.78 -6.68 70.10
N GLU A 935 -53.55 -6.59 70.64
CA GLU A 935 -52.52 -7.63 70.99
C GLU A 935 -51.65 -8.36 69.92
N GLU A 936 -50.32 -8.10 69.95
CA GLU A 936 -49.25 -8.81 69.20
C GLU A 936 -48.18 -9.33 70.20
N CYS A 937 -47.67 -10.56 70.02
CA CYS A 937 -46.88 -11.36 70.98
C CYS A 937 -45.35 -11.34 70.66
N ASP A 938 -44.45 -11.31 71.68
CA ASP A 938 -42.98 -11.14 71.56
C ASP A 938 -42.22 -12.26 70.81
N VAL A 939 -41.37 -11.88 69.84
CA VAL A 939 -40.62 -12.78 68.94
C VAL A 939 -39.09 -12.52 69.05
N VAL A 940 -38.29 -13.53 69.44
CA VAL A 940 -36.81 -13.43 69.53
C VAL A 940 -36.14 -13.63 68.16
N HIS A 941 -35.28 -12.68 67.78
CA HIS A 941 -34.63 -12.66 66.47
C HIS A 941 -33.18 -13.17 66.49
N TRP A 942 -32.73 -13.74 65.36
CA TRP A 942 -31.36 -14.24 65.18
C TRP A 942 -30.27 -13.23 65.54
N GLN A 943 -30.51 -11.94 65.30
CA GLN A 943 -29.55 -10.86 65.55
C GLN A 943 -29.08 -10.78 67.02
N GLU A 944 -29.91 -11.21 67.97
CA GLU A 944 -29.62 -11.15 69.41
C GLU A 944 -28.82 -12.37 69.92
N VAL A 945 -28.74 -13.42 69.09
CA VAL A 945 -28.23 -14.76 69.44
C VAL A 945 -26.87 -15.07 68.80
N VAL A 946 -26.51 -14.44 67.69
CA VAL A 946 -25.25 -14.73 66.96
C VAL A 946 -24.00 -14.46 67.79
N GLN A 947 -23.96 -13.32 68.49
CA GLN A 947 -22.76 -12.88 69.21
C GLN A 947 -22.32 -13.87 70.31
N PRO A 948 -23.21 -14.38 71.18
CA PRO A 948 -22.86 -15.47 72.09
C PRO A 948 -22.27 -16.71 71.40
N LEU A 949 -22.85 -17.12 70.27
CA LEU A 949 -22.42 -18.34 69.57
C LEU A 949 -21.02 -18.20 68.96
N ASP A 950 -20.66 -17.01 68.48
CA ASP A 950 -19.31 -16.74 67.95
C ASP A 950 -18.23 -16.86 69.03
N ARG A 951 -18.52 -16.46 70.27
CA ARG A 951 -17.59 -16.57 71.40
C ARG A 951 -17.35 -18.03 71.80
N ILE A 952 -18.41 -18.85 71.76
CA ILE A 952 -18.30 -20.30 72.01
C ILE A 952 -17.43 -20.96 70.92
N LEU A 953 -17.67 -20.62 69.65
CA LEU A 953 -16.90 -21.18 68.53
C LEU A 953 -15.41 -20.79 68.59
N PHE A 954 -15.09 -19.56 69.01
CA PHE A 954 -13.71 -19.12 69.20
C PHE A 954 -12.95 -19.97 70.23
N CYS A 955 -13.56 -20.24 71.39
CA CYS A 955 -12.93 -21.06 72.42
C CYS A 955 -12.66 -22.49 71.94
N ALA A 956 -13.63 -23.09 71.22
CA ALA A 956 -13.46 -24.44 70.69
C ALA A 956 -12.29 -24.55 69.69
N LEU A 957 -12.15 -23.57 68.80
CA LEU A 957 -11.06 -23.54 67.82
C LEU A 957 -9.69 -23.31 68.47
N LEU A 958 -9.60 -22.43 69.47
CA LEU A 958 -8.34 -22.14 70.15
C LEU A 958 -7.78 -23.40 70.84
N THR A 959 -8.64 -24.17 71.52
CA THR A 959 -8.22 -25.43 72.17
C THR A 959 -7.73 -26.46 71.16
N ALA A 960 -8.39 -26.58 70.00
CA ALA A 960 -8.00 -27.52 68.96
C ALA A 960 -6.60 -27.21 68.37
N TYR A 961 -6.29 -25.93 68.14
CA TYR A 961 -4.98 -25.54 67.62
C TYR A 961 -3.82 -25.86 68.56
N LEU A 962 -3.99 -25.65 69.87
CA LEU A 962 -2.93 -25.92 70.85
C LEU A 962 -2.56 -27.42 70.88
N LEU A 963 -3.54 -28.31 70.77
CA LEU A 963 -3.31 -29.76 70.72
C LEU A 963 -2.52 -30.18 69.48
N MET A 964 -2.79 -29.58 68.32
CA MET A 964 -2.11 -29.93 67.06
C MET A 964 -0.60 -29.62 67.08
N PHE A 965 -0.18 -28.49 67.66
CA PHE A 965 1.23 -28.11 67.67
C PHE A 965 2.08 -28.96 68.61
N ILE A 966 1.51 -29.45 69.71
CA ILE A 966 2.22 -30.30 70.68
C ILE A 966 2.63 -31.65 70.04
N VAL A 967 1.79 -32.21 69.17
CA VAL A 967 2.04 -33.49 68.48
C VAL A 967 3.16 -33.41 67.44
N TYR A 968 3.46 -32.23 66.89
CA TYR A 968 4.48 -32.09 65.83
C TYR A 968 5.92 -32.00 66.36
N VAL A 969 6.12 -31.51 67.58
CA VAL A 969 7.45 -31.29 68.17
C VAL A 969 7.99 -32.54 68.87
N CYS A 970 7.10 -33.44 69.30
CA CYS A 970 7.43 -34.74 69.87
C CYS A 970 7.65 -35.77 68.76
#